data_AF-A0A0E3NZE5-F1
#
_entry.id   AF-A0A0E3NZE5-F1
#
_cell.length_a   1.000
_cell.length_b   1.000
_cell.length_c   1.000
_cell.angle_alpha   90.00
_cell.angle_beta   90.00
_cell.angle_gamma   90.00
#
_symmetry.space_group_name_H-M   'P 1'
#
loop_
_entity.id
_entity.type
_entity.pdbx_description
1 polymer ?
#
loop_
_entity_poly.entity_id
_entity_poly.type
_entity_poly.pdbx_seq_one_letter_code
_entity_poly.pdbx_strand_id
1 'polypeptide(L)'
;MKQTKMLHFMCLAALVFLLFALPASAGDDGLMAQVFDAAEEELGELDAENILVVTDIGSPAESYAYLNDFYSEFYGNGLLYTKNLLVVQNSRNSPFWFAFFDKSSGNCVFIEVSYGDSEEINYQVTENINFEELSADEDSIAAWNGKISEKVFKGREFAIVTITNAWATGNLDYELMQCLELHNHFCPGVSSGYVLANWMEENYPLEEGVSYTVFSCPQWCKDDVFVKRWDATPGKGGIWVSELTDEEVEAIGNSPAGIFVVKDKNAGTLKAVALGFDFDIVSAQCGAKDGDPSWISKYLMDLWLMDRENWDEEGLVTEIAVIDIDKEALNEMKMAGVNPYVVLGLLNSTGNGNSSVGNLELMTQVFDVAEAKLGVLGPENTLIITDLGSPADSDVFLDYFYSEFYDRELLYTENLLVVQNARNAPLWFAFFDKSSGNCAYIEVSYGDENEISYQVIENIDFEGLSKNQRTIDAWSEKVSSKVFDGREFAILTICNAWATGDLDYELMQCLELHNHFCPGVSSGYVLANWMEENYPLEEGVSYTVFSSPQWCKDDVFLKRWDATPGKSGIWVSELSDEEIEAINDSLAGIFVVRDRNAGTLKAVVLGYNSDIANAQCRAKDGDPIWVSKYLKDVWLMDPDNWEGLVTEIAVIDIDGDTLTDMELADTNPYEVLGLLNSTGNTST
;
A
#
# COMPACT_ATOMS: atom_id res chain seq x y z
N MET A 1 11.26 -83.24 3.82
CA MET A 1 11.91 -81.95 3.50
C MET A 1 11.43 -81.49 2.13
N LYS A 2 10.65 -80.41 2.06
CA LYS A 2 10.39 -79.58 0.88
C LYS A 2 9.79 -78.25 1.35
N GLN A 3 9.87 -77.22 0.52
CA GLN A 3 9.59 -75.83 0.89
C GLN A 3 8.11 -75.43 0.74
N THR A 4 7.85 -74.17 1.13
CA THR A 4 6.90 -73.20 0.55
C THR A 4 5.44 -73.14 1.02
N LYS A 5 5.01 -71.87 1.21
CA LYS A 5 3.66 -71.30 1.20
C LYS A 5 2.70 -71.65 2.36
N MET A 6 2.63 -70.72 3.32
CA MET A 6 1.38 -69.99 3.56
C MET A 6 1.67 -68.48 3.63
N LEU A 7 0.63 -67.65 3.60
CA LEU A 7 0.69 -66.24 3.16
C LEU A 7 -0.36 -65.39 3.90
N HIS A 8 -0.09 -64.08 4.05
CA HIS A 8 -0.95 -63.03 4.64
C HIS A 8 -1.31 -63.15 6.13
N PHE A 9 -0.74 -62.26 6.95
CA PHE A 9 -1.52 -61.20 7.61
C PHE A 9 -0.59 -60.06 8.05
N MET A 10 -1.17 -58.91 8.43
CA MET A 10 -0.52 -57.68 8.92
C MET A 10 0.34 -56.90 7.91
N CYS A 11 -0.23 -55.81 7.39
CA CYS A 11 0.48 -54.57 7.07
C CYS A 11 -0.18 -53.45 7.88
N LEU A 12 0.55 -52.86 8.83
CA LEU A 12 0.14 -51.66 9.57
C LEU A 12 1.40 -51.01 10.18
N ALA A 13 1.47 -49.68 10.11
CA ALA A 13 2.38 -48.79 10.84
C ALA A 13 3.90 -49.13 10.82
N ALA A 14 4.62 -48.53 9.88
CA ALA A 14 6.03 -48.17 10.03
C ALA A 14 6.42 -47.06 9.02
N LEU A 15 5.82 -45.87 9.14
CA LEU A 15 6.33 -44.68 8.46
C LEU A 15 7.66 -44.32 9.14
N VAL A 16 8.78 -44.55 8.45
CA VAL A 16 10.10 -44.16 8.95
C VAL A 16 10.35 -42.72 8.55
N PHE A 17 10.24 -41.81 9.51
CA PHE A 17 10.80 -40.47 9.39
C PHE A 17 12.30 -40.59 9.14
N LEU A 18 12.70 -40.42 7.88
CA LEU A 18 14.08 -40.24 7.49
C LEU A 18 14.36 -38.74 7.48
N LEU A 19 14.76 -38.23 8.64
CA LEU A 19 15.48 -36.97 8.75
C LEU A 19 16.78 -37.10 7.96
N PHE A 20 16.72 -36.77 6.67
CA PHE A 20 17.91 -36.40 5.92
C PHE A 20 18.34 -35.02 6.41
N ALA A 21 19.30 -35.01 7.34
CA ALA A 21 20.12 -33.82 7.52
C ALA A 21 20.85 -33.60 6.20
N LEU A 22 20.45 -32.57 5.45
CA LEU A 22 21.15 -32.14 4.25
C LEU A 22 22.63 -31.87 4.61
N PRO A 23 23.58 -32.27 3.75
CA PRO A 23 24.96 -31.86 3.95
C PRO A 23 25.03 -30.36 3.65
N ALA A 24 25.13 -29.54 4.70
CA ALA A 24 25.35 -28.10 4.55
C ALA A 24 26.70 -27.84 3.86
N SER A 25 26.68 -27.82 2.53
CA SER A 25 27.59 -27.02 1.72
C SER A 25 27.19 -25.57 1.91
N ALA A 26 27.66 -24.99 3.01
CA ALA A 26 27.84 -23.54 3.05
C ALA A 26 28.81 -23.20 1.91
N GLY A 27 28.24 -22.73 0.80
CA GLY A 27 28.92 -21.85 -0.12
C GLY A 27 29.31 -20.55 0.59
N ASP A 28 30.11 -19.72 -0.07
CA ASP A 28 30.51 -18.39 0.45
C ASP A 28 29.49 -17.33 -0.03
N ASP A 29 28.24 -17.78 -0.20
CA ASP A 29 27.21 -17.23 -1.09
C ASP A 29 25.98 -16.80 -0.25
N GLY A 30 25.43 -15.62 -0.54
CA GLY A 30 24.49 -14.92 0.35
C GLY A 30 23.14 -15.60 0.55
N LEU A 31 22.37 -15.15 1.56
CA LEU A 31 21.06 -15.71 1.89
C LEU A 31 20.10 -15.74 0.68
N MET A 32 20.15 -14.74 -0.20
CA MET A 32 19.31 -14.70 -1.40
C MET A 32 19.72 -15.75 -2.43
N ALA A 33 21.03 -15.97 -2.67
CA ALA A 33 21.49 -17.05 -3.54
C ALA A 33 21.02 -18.42 -3.02
N GLN A 34 21.07 -18.65 -1.71
CA GLN A 34 20.55 -19.88 -1.08
C GLN A 34 19.04 -20.06 -1.26
N VAL A 35 18.26 -18.97 -1.27
CA VAL A 35 16.81 -18.98 -1.53
C VAL A 35 16.51 -19.34 -3.00
N PHE A 36 17.28 -18.82 -3.96
CA PHE A 36 17.14 -19.16 -5.38
C PHE A 36 17.61 -20.60 -5.67
N ASP A 37 18.77 -21.03 -5.14
CA ASP A 37 19.25 -22.43 -5.20
C ASP A 37 18.19 -23.42 -4.67
N ALA A 38 17.52 -23.08 -3.56
CA ALA A 38 16.49 -23.92 -2.96
C ALA A 38 15.19 -23.99 -3.78
N ALA A 39 14.90 -22.96 -4.60
CA ALA A 39 13.83 -23.02 -5.60
C ALA A 39 14.26 -23.86 -6.83
N GLU A 40 15.50 -23.74 -7.28
CA GLU A 40 16.04 -24.52 -8.41
C GLU A 40 16.16 -26.03 -8.11
N GLU A 41 16.47 -26.45 -6.88
CA GLU A 41 16.52 -27.89 -6.54
C GLU A 41 15.15 -28.58 -6.71
N GLU A 42 14.05 -27.84 -6.52
CA GLU A 42 12.68 -28.36 -6.53
C GLU A 42 11.92 -28.09 -7.85
N LEU A 43 12.18 -26.97 -8.53
CA LEU A 43 11.55 -26.60 -9.82
C LEU A 43 12.43 -26.88 -11.05
N GLY A 44 13.75 -26.84 -10.90
CA GLY A 44 14.70 -26.75 -12.01
C GLY A 44 15.00 -25.30 -12.42
N GLU A 45 15.55 -25.14 -13.63
CA GLU A 45 15.90 -23.84 -14.25
C GLU A 45 14.68 -22.88 -14.25
N LEU A 46 14.84 -21.69 -13.65
CA LEU A 46 13.75 -20.73 -13.43
C LEU A 46 13.30 -20.03 -14.72
N ASP A 47 12.55 -20.74 -15.56
CA ASP A 47 12.02 -20.24 -16.83
C ASP A 47 11.14 -18.99 -16.66
N ALA A 48 11.64 -17.85 -17.17
CA ALA A 48 10.96 -16.56 -17.14
C ALA A 48 9.61 -16.53 -17.91
N GLU A 49 9.32 -17.49 -18.80
CA GLU A 49 7.97 -17.65 -19.36
C GLU A 49 6.96 -18.23 -18.35
N ASN A 50 7.43 -18.92 -17.29
CA ASN A 50 6.61 -19.77 -16.42
C ASN A 50 6.71 -19.52 -14.91
N ILE A 51 7.74 -18.83 -14.41
CA ILE A 51 7.94 -18.51 -12.98
C ILE A 51 7.23 -17.22 -12.55
N LEU A 52 6.56 -17.26 -11.39
CA LEU A 52 6.22 -16.10 -10.56
C LEU A 52 6.89 -16.22 -9.20
N VAL A 53 7.52 -15.14 -8.74
CA VAL A 53 8.01 -14.97 -7.37
C VAL A 53 7.04 -14.05 -6.62
N VAL A 54 6.52 -14.51 -5.48
CA VAL A 54 5.77 -13.67 -4.53
C VAL A 54 6.54 -13.63 -3.21
N THR A 55 6.75 -12.45 -2.64
CA THR A 55 7.55 -12.26 -1.42
C THR A 55 7.11 -11.00 -0.69
N ASP A 56 7.42 -10.85 0.60
CA ASP A 56 7.24 -9.60 1.35
C ASP A 56 8.54 -8.82 1.60
N ILE A 57 9.61 -9.11 0.85
CA ILE A 57 10.92 -8.46 0.98
C ILE A 57 10.83 -6.94 1.10
N GLY A 58 11.44 -6.41 2.16
CA GLY A 58 11.39 -4.99 2.50
C GLY A 58 10.21 -4.58 3.40
N SER A 59 9.23 -5.44 3.68
CA SER A 59 8.12 -5.11 4.62
C SER A 59 8.40 -5.53 6.07
N PRO A 60 8.92 -6.74 6.36
CA PRO A 60 9.48 -7.04 7.68
C PRO A 60 10.67 -6.14 8.03
N ALA A 61 10.81 -5.75 9.31
CA ALA A 61 11.93 -4.93 9.80
C ALA A 61 13.28 -5.48 9.31
N GLU A 62 14.19 -4.58 8.91
CA GLU A 62 15.56 -4.88 8.43
C GLU A 62 15.67 -5.76 7.15
N SER A 63 14.59 -6.41 6.68
CA SER A 63 14.62 -7.29 5.49
C SER A 63 15.02 -6.57 4.19
N TYR A 64 14.91 -5.23 4.17
CA TYR A 64 15.39 -4.39 3.09
C TYR A 64 16.90 -4.52 2.82
N ALA A 65 17.69 -4.99 3.80
CA ALA A 65 19.12 -5.24 3.63
C ALA A 65 19.41 -6.25 2.49
N TYR A 66 18.47 -7.16 2.20
CA TYR A 66 18.62 -8.20 1.18
C TYR A 66 18.10 -7.80 -0.21
N LEU A 67 17.51 -6.60 -0.38
CA LEU A 67 16.88 -6.19 -1.65
C LEU A 67 17.87 -6.15 -2.83
N ASN A 68 19.10 -5.67 -2.62
CA ASN A 68 20.09 -5.58 -3.69
C ASN A 68 20.57 -6.98 -4.14
N ASP A 69 20.83 -7.88 -3.19
CA ASP A 69 21.17 -9.28 -3.48
C ASP A 69 20.00 -10.01 -4.16
N PHE A 70 18.77 -9.79 -3.68
CA PHE A 70 17.56 -10.38 -4.25
C PHE A 70 17.35 -9.96 -5.71
N TYR A 71 17.43 -8.66 -6.01
CA TYR A 71 17.32 -8.18 -7.39
C TYR A 71 18.48 -8.67 -8.26
N SER A 72 19.70 -8.77 -7.72
CA SER A 72 20.85 -9.35 -8.43
C SER A 72 20.58 -10.80 -8.89
N GLU A 73 20.07 -11.66 -8.01
CA GLU A 73 19.72 -13.04 -8.37
C GLU A 73 18.49 -13.10 -9.30
N PHE A 74 17.47 -12.27 -9.04
CA PHE A 74 16.25 -12.20 -9.85
C PHE A 74 16.54 -11.84 -11.33
N TYR A 75 17.26 -10.75 -11.57
CA TYR A 75 17.65 -10.35 -12.93
C TYR A 75 18.78 -11.23 -13.50
N GLY A 76 19.62 -11.81 -12.65
CA GLY A 76 20.61 -12.83 -13.05
C GLY A 76 19.97 -14.08 -13.68
N ASN A 77 18.80 -14.46 -13.19
CA ASN A 77 17.95 -15.51 -13.76
C ASN A 77 17.09 -15.05 -14.96
N GLY A 78 17.21 -13.79 -15.39
CA GLY A 78 16.47 -13.24 -16.54
C GLY A 78 14.99 -12.99 -16.28
N LEU A 79 14.56 -12.99 -15.01
CA LEU A 79 13.19 -12.67 -14.62
C LEU A 79 12.91 -11.17 -14.78
N LEU A 80 11.68 -10.80 -15.11
CA LEU A 80 11.25 -9.42 -15.38
C LEU A 80 10.26 -8.94 -14.32
N TYR A 81 10.47 -7.71 -13.81
CA TYR A 81 9.69 -7.13 -12.70
C TYR A 81 8.17 -7.23 -12.92
N THR A 82 7.68 -6.73 -14.06
CA THR A 82 6.23 -6.69 -14.35
C THR A 82 5.58 -8.06 -14.57
N LYS A 83 6.37 -9.11 -14.79
CA LYS A 83 5.88 -10.43 -15.22
C LYS A 83 6.13 -11.54 -14.22
N ASN A 84 7.21 -11.45 -13.46
CA ASN A 84 7.74 -12.55 -12.65
C ASN A 84 7.88 -12.20 -11.17
N LEU A 85 7.49 -10.99 -10.73
CA LEU A 85 7.54 -10.57 -9.33
C LEU A 85 6.21 -9.96 -8.85
N LEU A 86 5.85 -10.25 -7.60
CA LEU A 86 4.94 -9.44 -6.80
C LEU A 86 5.51 -9.29 -5.38
N VAL A 87 5.82 -8.06 -4.98
CA VAL A 87 6.22 -7.75 -3.60
C VAL A 87 4.98 -7.32 -2.82
N VAL A 88 4.57 -8.12 -1.83
CA VAL A 88 3.36 -7.87 -1.04
C VAL A 88 3.67 -7.26 0.32
N GLN A 89 2.88 -6.28 0.73
CA GLN A 89 3.04 -5.57 1.99
C GLN A 89 2.51 -6.39 3.17
N ASN A 90 3.34 -6.52 4.21
CA ASN A 90 2.97 -7.10 5.49
C ASN A 90 3.43 -6.19 6.63
N SER A 91 2.87 -6.38 7.83
CA SER A 91 3.27 -5.61 9.01
C SER A 91 4.75 -5.88 9.36
N ARG A 92 5.44 -4.86 9.89
CA ARG A 92 6.88 -4.88 10.25
C ARG A 92 7.34 -6.06 11.12
N ASN A 93 6.42 -6.68 11.88
CA ASN A 93 6.65 -7.86 12.73
C ASN A 93 6.34 -9.22 12.07
N SER A 94 6.12 -9.26 10.74
CA SER A 94 5.81 -10.49 10.01
C SER A 94 7.07 -11.31 9.71
N PRO A 95 7.02 -12.66 9.66
CA PRO A 95 8.15 -13.47 9.20
C PRO A 95 8.42 -13.22 7.72
N PHE A 96 9.69 -13.14 7.32
CA PHE A 96 10.14 -12.90 5.94
C PHE A 96 10.12 -14.19 5.10
N TRP A 97 9.54 -14.14 3.89
CA TRP A 97 9.28 -15.32 3.06
C TRP A 97 9.31 -15.07 1.55
N PHE A 98 9.35 -16.18 0.81
CA PHE A 98 9.28 -16.25 -0.65
C PHE A 98 8.37 -17.42 -1.08
N ALA A 99 7.72 -17.27 -2.23
CA ALA A 99 6.97 -18.31 -2.91
C ALA A 99 7.33 -18.28 -4.41
N PHE A 100 8.01 -19.33 -4.89
CA PHE A 100 8.37 -19.51 -6.29
C PHE A 100 7.37 -20.49 -6.93
N PHE A 101 6.58 -20.02 -7.88
CA PHE A 101 5.53 -20.80 -8.54
C PHE A 101 5.82 -20.99 -10.03
N ASP A 102 5.88 -22.23 -10.48
CA ASP A 102 5.95 -22.61 -11.89
C ASP A 102 4.55 -22.99 -12.41
N LYS A 103 3.98 -22.19 -13.31
CA LYS A 103 2.66 -22.50 -13.91
C LYS A 103 2.66 -23.69 -14.88
N SER A 104 3.82 -24.18 -15.31
CA SER A 104 3.92 -25.29 -16.26
C SER A 104 3.78 -26.67 -15.59
N SER A 105 4.26 -26.82 -14.35
CA SER A 105 3.99 -27.97 -13.48
C SER A 105 2.86 -27.73 -12.49
N GLY A 106 2.59 -26.47 -12.12
CA GLY A 106 1.69 -26.09 -11.03
C GLY A 106 2.33 -26.14 -9.63
N ASN A 107 3.64 -26.41 -9.53
CA ASN A 107 4.36 -26.49 -8.25
C ASN A 107 4.67 -25.09 -7.71
N CYS A 108 4.55 -24.94 -6.40
CA CYS A 108 4.99 -23.77 -5.64
C CYS A 108 5.96 -24.20 -4.53
N VAL A 109 7.16 -23.63 -4.52
CA VAL A 109 8.13 -23.75 -3.43
C VAL A 109 7.95 -22.55 -2.51
N PHE A 110 7.47 -22.79 -1.28
CA PHE A 110 7.38 -21.78 -0.23
C PHE A 110 8.61 -21.89 0.69
N ILE A 111 9.24 -20.75 0.97
CA ILE A 111 10.46 -20.61 1.78
C ILE A 111 10.23 -19.52 2.83
N GLU A 112 10.55 -19.79 4.09
CA GLU A 112 10.56 -18.81 5.19
C GLU A 112 11.97 -18.75 5.79
N VAL A 113 12.50 -17.53 5.99
CA VAL A 113 13.91 -17.30 6.35
C VAL A 113 14.06 -16.65 7.72
N SER A 114 15.15 -17.00 8.40
CA SER A 114 15.68 -16.30 9.55
C SER A 114 16.78 -15.34 9.09
N TYR A 115 16.92 -14.20 9.76
CA TYR A 115 17.95 -13.19 9.48
C TYR A 115 18.40 -12.47 10.77
N GLY A 116 19.39 -11.58 10.67
CA GLY A 116 19.96 -10.87 11.82
C GLY A 116 20.98 -11.72 12.61
N ASP A 117 20.58 -12.25 13.77
CA ASP A 117 21.46 -13.09 14.63
C ASP A 117 21.89 -14.40 13.95
N SER A 118 21.11 -14.89 12.97
CA SER A 118 21.44 -16.04 12.13
C SER A 118 20.67 -15.99 10.80
N GLU A 119 21.39 -16.00 9.69
CA GLU A 119 20.83 -16.12 8.33
C GLU A 119 20.70 -17.60 7.95
N GLU A 120 19.46 -18.10 7.80
CA GLU A 120 19.19 -19.47 7.34
C GLU A 120 17.76 -19.62 6.77
N ILE A 121 17.57 -20.54 5.83
CA ILE A 121 16.23 -21.05 5.47
C ILE A 121 15.72 -21.87 6.67
N ASN A 122 14.71 -21.38 7.37
CA ASN A 122 14.17 -22.02 8.57
C ASN A 122 13.01 -22.97 8.26
N TYR A 123 12.36 -22.79 7.12
CA TYR A 123 11.29 -23.65 6.62
C TYR A 123 11.22 -23.61 5.09
N GLN A 124 11.01 -24.78 4.48
CA GLN A 124 10.79 -24.94 3.05
C GLN A 124 9.73 -26.03 2.84
N VAL A 125 8.83 -25.83 1.87
CA VAL A 125 7.93 -26.88 1.38
C VAL A 125 7.56 -26.65 -0.09
N THR A 126 7.51 -27.73 -0.87
CA THR A 126 7.02 -27.72 -2.24
C THR A 126 5.63 -28.36 -2.29
N GLU A 127 4.66 -27.66 -2.86
CA GLU A 127 3.30 -28.17 -3.04
C GLU A 127 2.77 -27.86 -4.44
N ASN A 128 2.04 -28.79 -5.04
CA ASN A 128 1.30 -28.48 -6.26
C ASN A 128 0.02 -27.73 -5.90
N ILE A 129 -0.18 -26.57 -6.53
CA ILE A 129 -1.28 -25.65 -6.26
C ILE A 129 -2.08 -25.26 -7.50
N ASN A 130 -1.94 -26.00 -8.61
CA ASN A 130 -2.75 -25.80 -9.82
C ASN A 130 -4.24 -25.92 -9.48
N PHE A 131 -4.99 -24.83 -9.64
CA PHE A 131 -6.39 -24.77 -9.27
C PHE A 131 -7.24 -25.83 -9.99
N GLU A 132 -6.95 -26.17 -11.25
CA GLU A 132 -7.66 -27.24 -11.97
C GLU A 132 -7.50 -28.62 -11.29
N GLU A 133 -6.33 -28.91 -10.70
CA GLU A 133 -6.08 -30.16 -9.97
C GLU A 133 -6.65 -30.12 -8.54
N LEU A 134 -6.52 -28.96 -7.86
CA LEU A 134 -7.05 -28.76 -6.51
C LEU A 134 -8.59 -28.78 -6.46
N SER A 135 -9.26 -28.31 -7.51
CA SER A 135 -10.73 -28.26 -7.60
C SER A 135 -11.38 -29.41 -8.39
N ALA A 136 -10.58 -30.38 -8.86
CA ALA A 136 -11.03 -31.41 -9.81
C ALA A 136 -12.22 -32.26 -9.33
N ASP A 137 -12.21 -32.70 -8.06
CA ASP A 137 -13.27 -33.47 -7.42
C ASP A 137 -13.26 -33.32 -5.88
N GLU A 138 -14.26 -33.92 -5.22
CA GLU A 138 -14.44 -33.87 -3.76
C GLU A 138 -13.23 -34.40 -2.96
N ASP A 139 -12.48 -35.37 -3.49
CA ASP A 139 -11.30 -35.95 -2.81
C ASP A 139 -10.08 -35.01 -2.94
N SER A 140 -9.85 -34.38 -4.11
CA SER A 140 -8.86 -33.31 -4.28
C SER A 140 -9.13 -32.11 -3.35
N ILE A 141 -10.39 -31.65 -3.34
CA ILE A 141 -10.82 -30.49 -2.53
C ILE A 141 -10.65 -30.80 -1.04
N ALA A 142 -11.03 -32.01 -0.59
CA ALA A 142 -10.82 -32.44 0.78
C ALA A 142 -9.33 -32.53 1.18
N ALA A 143 -8.46 -32.96 0.25
CA ALA A 143 -7.01 -33.02 0.49
C ALA A 143 -6.39 -31.62 0.64
N TRP A 144 -6.75 -30.65 -0.21
CA TRP A 144 -6.23 -29.28 -0.09
C TRP A 144 -6.78 -28.53 1.14
N ASN A 145 -8.04 -28.74 1.50
CA ASN A 145 -8.59 -28.25 2.78
C ASN A 145 -7.80 -28.76 3.99
N GLY A 146 -7.27 -29.99 3.92
CA GLY A 146 -6.35 -30.53 4.93
C GLY A 146 -5.09 -29.68 5.07
N LYS A 147 -4.42 -29.38 3.95
CA LYS A 147 -3.19 -28.57 3.92
C LYS A 147 -3.39 -27.12 4.36
N ILE A 148 -4.53 -26.51 4.02
CA ILE A 148 -4.93 -25.19 4.56
C ILE A 148 -5.13 -25.28 6.09
N SER A 149 -5.74 -26.35 6.59
CA SER A 149 -5.95 -26.56 8.03
C SER A 149 -4.64 -26.84 8.78
N GLU A 150 -3.67 -27.45 8.12
CA GLU A 150 -2.32 -27.75 8.63
C GLU A 150 -1.34 -26.58 8.47
N LYS A 151 -1.72 -25.51 7.76
CA LYS A 151 -0.93 -24.31 7.45
C LYS A 151 0.41 -24.61 6.75
N VAL A 152 0.37 -25.30 5.61
CA VAL A 152 1.58 -25.63 4.83
C VAL A 152 2.40 -24.42 4.38
N PHE A 153 1.76 -23.27 4.10
CA PHE A 153 2.44 -21.99 3.82
C PHE A 153 2.35 -21.03 5.02
N LYS A 154 2.36 -21.59 6.25
CA LYS A 154 2.37 -20.89 7.53
C LYS A 154 1.18 -19.94 7.79
N GLY A 155 0.08 -20.07 7.04
CA GLY A 155 -1.07 -19.17 7.10
C GLY A 155 -1.24 -18.28 5.87
N ARG A 156 -0.34 -18.37 4.88
CA ARG A 156 -0.36 -17.60 3.62
C ARG A 156 -1.03 -18.36 2.48
N GLU A 157 -1.73 -19.47 2.77
CA GLU A 157 -2.24 -20.40 1.76
C GLU A 157 -3.26 -19.73 0.83
N PHE A 158 -4.13 -18.86 1.36
CA PHE A 158 -5.10 -18.14 0.52
C PHE A 158 -4.42 -17.11 -0.39
N ALA A 159 -3.46 -16.34 0.14
CA ALA A 159 -2.72 -15.34 -0.62
C ALA A 159 -1.95 -15.97 -1.79
N ILE A 160 -1.11 -16.97 -1.49
CA ILE A 160 -0.28 -17.64 -2.48
C ILE A 160 -1.15 -18.33 -3.54
N VAL A 161 -2.12 -19.16 -3.14
CA VAL A 161 -2.95 -19.92 -4.11
C VAL A 161 -3.77 -19.00 -5.02
N THR A 162 -4.33 -17.90 -4.52
CA THR A 162 -5.16 -16.99 -5.34
C THR A 162 -4.31 -16.16 -6.29
N ILE A 163 -3.22 -15.56 -5.81
CA ILE A 163 -2.33 -14.72 -6.62
C ILE A 163 -1.68 -15.54 -7.75
N THR A 164 -1.08 -16.69 -7.41
CA THR A 164 -0.32 -17.49 -8.39
C THR A 164 -1.21 -18.06 -9.50
N ASN A 165 -2.39 -18.58 -9.15
CA ASN A 165 -3.31 -19.10 -10.15
C ASN A 165 -3.97 -17.98 -10.97
N ALA A 166 -4.27 -16.82 -10.39
CA ALA A 166 -4.79 -15.68 -11.14
C ALA A 166 -3.78 -15.20 -12.19
N TRP A 167 -2.51 -15.06 -11.79
CA TRP A 167 -1.40 -14.78 -12.70
C TRP A 167 -1.22 -15.87 -13.77
N ALA A 168 -1.37 -17.15 -13.40
CA ALA A 168 -1.27 -18.28 -14.33
C ALA A 168 -2.27 -18.22 -15.50
N THR A 169 -3.41 -17.53 -15.35
CA THR A 169 -4.36 -17.32 -16.44
C THR A 169 -3.79 -16.48 -17.60
N GLY A 170 -2.78 -15.65 -17.33
CA GLY A 170 -2.29 -14.62 -18.25
C GLY A 170 -3.19 -13.40 -18.40
N ASN A 171 -4.30 -13.32 -17.63
CA ASN A 171 -5.30 -12.26 -17.69
C ASN A 171 -5.35 -11.39 -16.43
N LEU A 172 -4.45 -11.59 -15.46
CA LEU A 172 -4.37 -10.73 -14.28
C LEU A 172 -3.80 -9.37 -14.69
N ASP A 173 -4.61 -8.34 -14.51
CA ASP A 173 -4.28 -6.95 -14.84
C ASP A 173 -3.13 -6.44 -13.95
N TYR A 174 -2.19 -5.69 -14.51
CA TYR A 174 -1.01 -5.24 -13.77
C TYR A 174 -1.35 -4.15 -12.74
N GLU A 175 -2.34 -3.27 -13.02
CA GLU A 175 -2.83 -2.33 -11.99
C GLU A 175 -3.56 -3.08 -10.86
N LEU A 176 -4.16 -4.23 -11.15
CA LEU A 176 -4.73 -5.11 -10.12
C LEU A 176 -3.63 -5.79 -9.32
N MET A 177 -2.55 -6.30 -9.95
CA MET A 177 -1.35 -6.77 -9.24
C MET A 177 -0.79 -5.69 -8.30
N GLN A 178 -0.70 -4.44 -8.74
CA GLN A 178 -0.30 -3.32 -7.88
C GLN A 178 -1.23 -3.11 -6.67
N CYS A 179 -2.54 -3.31 -6.82
CA CYS A 179 -3.46 -3.29 -5.68
C CYS A 179 -3.22 -4.48 -4.72
N LEU A 180 -2.72 -5.61 -5.23
CA LEU A 180 -2.31 -6.78 -4.43
C LEU A 180 -0.96 -6.59 -3.74
N GLU A 181 -0.07 -5.72 -4.24
CA GLU A 181 1.11 -5.27 -3.48
C GLU A 181 0.67 -4.67 -2.14
N LEU A 182 -0.34 -3.79 -2.13
CA LEU A 182 -0.86 -3.20 -0.90
C LEU A 182 -1.75 -4.18 -0.12
N HIS A 183 -2.72 -4.84 -0.77
CA HIS A 183 -3.70 -5.67 -0.06
C HIS A 183 -3.19 -7.07 0.34
N ASN A 184 -2.02 -7.50 -0.16
CA ASN A 184 -1.28 -8.73 0.11
C ASN A 184 -1.93 -10.09 -0.20
N HIS A 185 -3.19 -10.11 -0.61
CA HIS A 185 -3.88 -11.31 -1.07
C HIS A 185 -5.00 -10.95 -2.06
N PHE A 186 -5.28 -11.85 -3.00
CA PHE A 186 -6.36 -11.64 -3.96
C PHE A 186 -7.69 -12.15 -3.38
N CYS A 187 -8.73 -11.32 -3.42
CA CYS A 187 -10.06 -11.68 -2.92
C CYS A 187 -11.18 -10.85 -3.57
N PRO A 188 -12.44 -11.31 -3.51
CA PRO A 188 -13.58 -10.65 -4.15
C PRO A 188 -13.78 -9.20 -3.70
N GLY A 189 -13.32 -8.84 -2.49
CA GLY A 189 -13.35 -7.47 -2.02
C GLY A 189 -12.39 -6.56 -2.81
N VAL A 190 -11.18 -7.01 -3.13
CA VAL A 190 -10.23 -6.24 -3.96
C VAL A 190 -10.72 -6.15 -5.40
N SER A 191 -11.12 -7.29 -6.00
CA SER A 191 -11.63 -7.29 -7.38
C SER A 191 -12.92 -6.46 -7.51
N SER A 192 -13.81 -6.44 -6.50
CA SER A 192 -14.95 -5.50 -6.48
C SER A 192 -14.52 -4.03 -6.47
N GLY A 193 -13.47 -3.67 -5.73
CA GLY A 193 -12.89 -2.33 -5.74
C GLY A 193 -12.31 -1.97 -7.11
N TYR A 194 -11.71 -2.94 -7.80
CA TYR A 194 -11.20 -2.78 -9.16
C TYR A 194 -12.35 -2.51 -10.17
N VAL A 195 -13.45 -3.27 -10.10
CA VAL A 195 -14.64 -3.02 -10.94
C VAL A 195 -15.28 -1.66 -10.62
N LEU A 196 -15.46 -1.31 -9.33
CA LEU A 196 -15.96 0.01 -8.92
C LEU A 196 -15.06 1.16 -9.40
N ALA A 197 -13.74 0.97 -9.40
CA ALA A 197 -12.81 1.99 -9.85
C ALA A 197 -12.87 2.20 -11.37
N ASN A 198 -12.94 1.12 -12.16
CA ASN A 198 -13.14 1.22 -13.60
C ASN A 198 -14.50 1.86 -13.92
N TRP A 199 -15.59 1.49 -13.23
CA TRP A 199 -16.90 2.12 -13.40
C TRP A 199 -16.85 3.63 -13.11
N MET A 200 -16.17 4.06 -12.04
CA MET A 200 -16.00 5.48 -11.71
C MET A 200 -15.22 6.24 -12.77
N GLU A 201 -14.15 5.65 -13.31
CA GLU A 201 -13.35 6.25 -14.39
C GLU A 201 -14.12 6.31 -15.72
N GLU A 202 -14.96 5.30 -16.02
CA GLU A 202 -15.85 5.24 -17.17
C GLU A 202 -17.12 6.09 -17.04
N ASN A 203 -17.38 6.71 -15.88
CA ASN A 203 -18.54 7.60 -15.70
C ASN A 203 -18.15 9.01 -15.25
N TYR A 204 -16.97 9.20 -14.67
CA TYR A 204 -16.48 10.49 -14.18
C TYR A 204 -14.96 10.64 -14.43
N PRO A 205 -14.47 10.63 -15.69
CA PRO A 205 -13.05 10.52 -16.02
C PRO A 205 -12.12 11.41 -15.21
N LEU A 206 -11.00 10.82 -14.76
CA LEU A 206 -9.89 11.55 -14.17
C LEU A 206 -9.12 12.32 -15.25
N GLU A 207 -9.67 13.44 -15.70
CA GLU A 207 -8.97 14.43 -16.54
C GLU A 207 -8.03 15.32 -15.69
N GLU A 208 -7.14 16.10 -16.33
CA GLU A 208 -6.25 17.04 -15.63
C GLU A 208 -7.06 17.99 -14.73
N GLY A 209 -6.76 18.03 -13.43
CA GLY A 209 -7.47 18.87 -12.47
C GLY A 209 -8.74 18.25 -11.87
N VAL A 210 -9.20 17.11 -12.38
CA VAL A 210 -10.17 16.24 -11.69
C VAL A 210 -9.44 15.42 -10.62
N SER A 211 -10.15 15.07 -9.55
CA SER A 211 -9.66 14.23 -8.44
C SER A 211 -10.86 13.62 -7.71
N TYR A 212 -10.71 12.44 -7.11
CA TYR A 212 -11.72 11.86 -6.24
C TYR A 212 -11.40 12.09 -4.76
N THR A 213 -12.41 11.97 -3.91
CA THR A 213 -12.26 11.80 -2.46
C THR A 213 -13.28 10.75 -2.03
N VAL A 214 -12.81 9.68 -1.39
CA VAL A 214 -13.59 8.49 -1.09
C VAL A 214 -14.10 8.53 0.35
N PHE A 215 -15.36 8.13 0.55
CA PHE A 215 -15.92 7.79 1.84
C PHE A 215 -16.16 6.27 1.82
N SER A 216 -15.23 5.54 2.43
CA SER A 216 -15.30 4.12 2.74
C SER A 216 -16.33 3.95 3.85
N CYS A 217 -17.57 3.79 3.42
CA CYS A 217 -18.74 3.60 4.28
C CYS A 217 -19.76 2.77 3.47
N PRO A 218 -19.96 1.47 3.74
CA PRO A 218 -19.18 0.63 4.66
C PRO A 218 -17.74 0.40 4.16
N GLN A 219 -16.90 -0.17 5.02
CA GLN A 219 -15.49 -0.47 4.73
C GLN A 219 -15.33 -1.93 4.23
N TRP A 220 -14.50 -2.15 3.20
CA TRP A 220 -13.93 -3.49 2.92
C TRP A 220 -12.68 -3.40 2.03
N CYS A 221 -12.11 -4.55 1.65
CA CYS A 221 -10.90 -4.70 0.83
C CYS A 221 -10.87 -3.88 -0.48
N LYS A 222 -12.02 -3.37 -0.96
CA LYS A 222 -12.10 -2.42 -2.09
C LYS A 222 -11.25 -1.17 -1.85
N ASP A 223 -11.12 -0.73 -0.60
CA ASP A 223 -10.62 0.60 -0.28
C ASP A 223 -9.11 0.72 -0.51
N ASP A 224 -8.37 -0.38 -0.46
CA ASP A 224 -6.95 -0.42 -0.82
C ASP A 224 -6.71 -0.25 -2.33
N VAL A 225 -7.69 -0.61 -3.18
CA VAL A 225 -7.66 -0.28 -4.61
C VAL A 225 -7.69 1.23 -4.79
N PHE A 226 -8.54 1.94 -4.04
CA PHE A 226 -8.65 3.40 -4.14
C PHE A 226 -7.40 4.10 -3.59
N VAL A 227 -6.82 3.58 -2.49
CA VAL A 227 -5.54 4.05 -1.96
C VAL A 227 -4.43 3.93 -3.00
N LYS A 228 -4.31 2.81 -3.72
CA LYS A 228 -3.26 2.57 -4.73
C LYS A 228 -3.54 3.28 -6.07
N ARG A 229 -4.69 2.99 -6.70
CA ARG A 229 -5.06 3.41 -8.08
C ARG A 229 -5.35 4.90 -8.22
N TRP A 230 -5.81 5.57 -7.16
CA TRP A 230 -6.21 6.99 -7.21
C TRP A 230 -5.38 7.91 -6.32
N ASP A 231 -4.36 7.37 -5.65
CA ASP A 231 -3.60 8.06 -4.60
C ASP A 231 -4.48 8.61 -3.46
N ALA A 232 -5.63 7.96 -3.21
CA ALA A 232 -6.63 8.39 -2.23
C ALA A 232 -6.25 7.95 -0.81
N THR A 233 -5.05 8.30 -0.35
CA THR A 233 -4.52 7.85 0.95
C THR A 233 -5.17 8.59 2.14
N PRO A 234 -5.25 7.97 3.34
CA PRO A 234 -5.65 8.64 4.58
C PRO A 234 -4.80 9.87 4.89
N GLY A 235 -3.47 9.77 4.79
CA GLY A 235 -2.55 10.86 5.12
C GLY A 235 -2.66 12.07 4.19
N LYS A 236 -3.12 11.88 2.95
CA LYS A 236 -3.42 12.94 1.98
C LYS A 236 -4.87 13.47 2.10
N GLY A 237 -5.67 12.91 3.01
CA GLY A 237 -7.09 13.25 3.20
C GLY A 237 -8.00 12.78 2.04
N GLY A 238 -7.52 11.81 1.26
CA GLY A 238 -8.17 11.27 0.06
C GLY A 238 -9.24 10.22 0.35
N ILE A 239 -9.17 9.54 1.49
CA ILE A 239 -10.19 8.58 1.96
C ILE A 239 -10.58 8.82 3.42
N TRP A 240 -11.86 8.62 3.71
CA TRP A 240 -12.53 8.76 5.00
C TRP A 240 -13.22 7.43 5.30
N VAL A 241 -13.17 6.91 6.53
CA VAL A 241 -13.40 5.48 6.79
C VAL A 241 -14.26 5.28 8.05
N SER A 242 -15.41 4.63 7.90
CA SER A 242 -16.42 4.43 8.95
C SER A 242 -17.51 3.43 8.55
N GLU A 243 -18.00 2.58 9.44
CA GLU A 243 -19.02 1.57 9.12
C GLU A 243 -20.48 2.07 9.15
N LEU A 244 -21.32 1.34 8.42
CA LEU A 244 -22.79 1.39 8.52
C LEU A 244 -23.33 0.26 9.41
N THR A 245 -24.45 0.51 10.07
CA THR A 245 -25.26 -0.56 10.71
C THR A 245 -26.08 -1.36 9.68
N ASP A 246 -26.47 -2.59 10.03
CA ASP A 246 -27.35 -3.45 9.21
C ASP A 246 -28.63 -2.70 8.80
N GLU A 247 -29.25 -1.93 9.71
CA GLU A 247 -30.44 -1.13 9.44
C GLU A 247 -30.20 0.02 8.44
N GLU A 248 -29.01 0.62 8.41
CA GLU A 248 -28.65 1.66 7.44
C GLU A 248 -28.36 1.08 6.05
N VAL A 249 -27.72 -0.09 5.99
CA VAL A 249 -27.53 -0.86 4.76
C VAL A 249 -28.89 -1.25 4.16
N GLU A 250 -29.87 -1.70 4.97
CA GLU A 250 -31.25 -1.94 4.50
C GLU A 250 -31.95 -0.64 4.07
N ALA A 251 -31.73 0.48 4.77
CA ALA A 251 -32.39 1.76 4.49
C ALA A 251 -31.89 2.47 3.22
N ILE A 252 -30.60 2.35 2.89
CA ILE A 252 -30.01 2.84 1.63
C ILE A 252 -30.36 1.86 0.50
N GLY A 253 -30.20 0.56 0.75
CA GLY A 253 -30.45 -0.52 -0.21
C GLY A 253 -29.45 -0.55 -1.39
N ASN A 254 -29.61 -1.56 -2.25
CA ASN A 254 -28.72 -1.81 -3.40
C ASN A 254 -27.24 -2.05 -3.01
N SER A 255 -27.00 -2.57 -1.80
CA SER A 255 -25.67 -3.01 -1.32
C SER A 255 -24.59 -1.90 -1.39
N PRO A 256 -24.72 -0.80 -0.62
CA PRO A 256 -23.81 0.36 -0.68
C PRO A 256 -22.34 -0.03 -0.53
N ALA A 257 -21.49 0.60 -1.36
CA ALA A 257 -20.06 0.33 -1.48
C ALA A 257 -19.18 1.57 -1.26
N GLY A 258 -19.75 2.65 -0.70
CA GLY A 258 -19.08 3.93 -0.49
C GLY A 258 -19.61 5.08 -1.35
N ILE A 259 -19.05 6.27 -1.09
CA ILE A 259 -19.33 7.50 -1.82
C ILE A 259 -18.02 8.05 -2.41
N PHE A 260 -18.05 8.45 -3.66
CA PHE A 260 -16.93 8.95 -4.44
C PHE A 260 -17.20 10.42 -4.81
N VAL A 261 -16.55 11.36 -4.13
CA VAL A 261 -16.70 12.79 -4.42
C VAL A 261 -15.75 13.20 -5.54
N VAL A 262 -16.32 13.39 -6.73
CA VAL A 262 -15.65 13.94 -7.91
C VAL A 262 -15.46 15.44 -7.72
N LYS A 263 -14.21 15.88 -7.77
CA LYS A 263 -13.78 17.27 -7.56
C LYS A 263 -13.04 17.76 -8.80
N ASP A 264 -13.75 18.54 -9.61
CA ASP A 264 -13.22 19.21 -10.81
C ASP A 264 -12.77 20.63 -10.43
N LYS A 265 -11.44 20.85 -10.46
CA LYS A 265 -10.83 22.16 -10.16
C LYS A 265 -11.03 23.19 -11.28
N ASN A 266 -11.33 22.75 -12.50
CA ASN A 266 -11.48 23.57 -13.70
C ASN A 266 -12.91 24.13 -13.81
N ALA A 267 -13.93 23.29 -13.61
CA ALA A 267 -15.31 23.75 -13.46
C ALA A 267 -15.57 24.37 -12.07
N GLY A 268 -14.79 23.99 -11.05
CA GLY A 268 -14.96 24.43 -9.67
C GLY A 268 -16.10 23.73 -8.93
N THR A 269 -16.42 22.49 -9.33
CA THR A 269 -17.56 21.70 -8.84
C THR A 269 -17.12 20.58 -7.91
N LEU A 270 -18.06 20.15 -7.05
CA LEU A 270 -17.96 18.94 -6.23
C LEU A 270 -19.22 18.11 -6.48
N LYS A 271 -19.06 16.81 -6.70
CA LYS A 271 -20.16 15.89 -7.01
C LYS A 271 -19.96 14.58 -6.26
N ALA A 272 -20.80 14.29 -5.28
CA ALA A 272 -20.83 13.00 -4.62
C ALA A 272 -21.52 11.95 -5.51
N VAL A 273 -20.87 10.81 -5.73
CA VAL A 273 -21.40 9.65 -6.46
C VAL A 273 -21.44 8.47 -5.48
N ALA A 274 -22.61 8.01 -5.07
CA ALA A 274 -22.75 6.81 -4.25
C ALA A 274 -23.02 5.59 -5.12
N LEU A 275 -22.22 4.55 -4.89
CA LEU A 275 -22.34 3.29 -5.60
C LEU A 275 -22.74 2.16 -4.67
N GLY A 276 -23.33 1.12 -5.25
CA GLY A 276 -23.54 -0.17 -4.63
C GLY A 276 -22.90 -1.28 -5.46
N PHE A 277 -22.56 -2.39 -4.82
CA PHE A 277 -21.92 -3.56 -5.43
C PHE A 277 -22.60 -4.85 -4.96
N ASP A 278 -23.05 -5.69 -5.88
CA ASP A 278 -23.84 -6.89 -5.55
C ASP A 278 -23.01 -8.19 -5.61
N PHE A 279 -22.58 -8.67 -4.44
CA PHE A 279 -21.88 -9.94 -4.30
C PHE A 279 -22.76 -11.19 -4.50
N ASP A 280 -24.09 -11.10 -4.40
CA ASP A 280 -24.99 -12.23 -4.71
C ASP A 280 -25.03 -12.49 -6.22
N ILE A 281 -24.93 -11.46 -7.06
CA ILE A 281 -24.75 -11.61 -8.52
C ILE A 281 -23.46 -12.38 -8.82
N VAL A 282 -22.32 -11.93 -8.26
CA VAL A 282 -21.02 -12.60 -8.45
C VAL A 282 -21.08 -14.05 -7.97
N SER A 283 -21.65 -14.29 -6.78
CA SER A 283 -21.77 -15.62 -6.18
C SER A 283 -22.68 -16.57 -6.99
N ALA A 284 -23.71 -16.04 -7.65
CA ALA A 284 -24.61 -16.82 -8.49
C ALA A 284 -24.02 -17.19 -9.86
N GLN A 285 -23.04 -16.43 -10.36
CA GLN A 285 -22.51 -16.57 -11.73
C GLN A 285 -21.09 -17.14 -11.81
N CYS A 286 -20.29 -17.03 -10.75
CA CYS A 286 -18.91 -17.54 -10.71
C CYS A 286 -18.75 -19.07 -10.84
N GLY A 287 -19.85 -19.83 -10.74
CA GLY A 287 -19.84 -21.30 -10.86
C GLY A 287 -19.46 -22.06 -9.59
N ALA A 288 -19.30 -21.37 -8.46
CA ALA A 288 -19.19 -22.00 -7.14
C ALA A 288 -20.46 -22.80 -6.80
N LYS A 289 -20.30 -23.84 -5.97
CA LYS A 289 -21.37 -24.80 -5.60
C LYS A 289 -21.72 -24.71 -4.12
N ASP A 290 -22.95 -25.09 -3.79
CA ASP A 290 -23.42 -25.27 -2.41
C ASP A 290 -22.47 -26.20 -1.63
N GLY A 291 -21.69 -25.64 -0.70
CA GLY A 291 -20.74 -26.38 0.13
C GLY A 291 -19.31 -26.49 -0.42
N ASP A 292 -18.99 -25.83 -1.54
CA ASP A 292 -17.58 -25.58 -1.90
C ASP A 292 -16.89 -24.78 -0.75
N PRO A 293 -15.60 -25.02 -0.45
CA PRO A 293 -14.88 -24.27 0.57
C PRO A 293 -14.71 -22.80 0.19
N SER A 294 -14.67 -21.90 1.18
CA SER A 294 -14.59 -20.45 0.94
C SER A 294 -13.41 -20.01 0.07
N TRP A 295 -12.29 -20.74 0.03
CA TRP A 295 -11.17 -20.39 -0.87
C TRP A 295 -11.48 -20.68 -2.34
N ILE A 296 -12.23 -21.76 -2.63
CA ILE A 296 -12.74 -22.06 -3.98
C ILE A 296 -13.77 -21.01 -4.38
N SER A 297 -14.78 -20.77 -3.54
CA SER A 297 -15.84 -19.81 -3.86
C SER A 297 -15.29 -18.42 -4.12
N LYS A 298 -14.37 -17.93 -3.26
CA LYS A 298 -13.71 -16.64 -3.46
C LYS A 298 -12.89 -16.60 -4.75
N TYR A 299 -12.02 -17.58 -5.00
CA TYR A 299 -11.19 -17.57 -6.21
C TYR A 299 -12.01 -17.68 -7.50
N LEU A 300 -13.14 -18.39 -7.49
CA LEU A 300 -14.08 -18.41 -8.61
C LEU A 300 -14.77 -17.04 -8.80
N MET A 301 -15.17 -16.37 -7.73
CA MET A 301 -15.70 -15.00 -7.79
C MET A 301 -14.66 -14.02 -8.36
N ASP A 302 -13.40 -14.15 -7.95
CA ASP A 302 -12.28 -13.35 -8.49
C ASP A 302 -12.05 -13.61 -9.98
N LEU A 303 -12.04 -14.86 -10.43
CA LEU A 303 -11.94 -15.21 -11.86
C LEU A 303 -13.10 -14.63 -12.69
N TRP A 304 -14.31 -14.59 -12.13
CA TRP A 304 -15.47 -13.97 -12.79
C TRP A 304 -15.33 -12.44 -12.87
N LEU A 305 -14.79 -11.81 -11.83
CA LEU A 305 -14.54 -10.36 -11.77
C LEU A 305 -13.28 -9.90 -12.53
N MET A 306 -12.34 -10.80 -12.86
CA MET A 306 -11.23 -10.51 -13.77
C MET A 306 -11.67 -10.35 -15.23
N ASP A 307 -12.72 -11.07 -15.63
CA ASP A 307 -13.24 -11.01 -17.00
C ASP A 307 -14.14 -9.78 -17.19
N ARG A 308 -13.60 -8.79 -17.93
CA ARG A 308 -14.28 -7.53 -18.20
C ARG A 308 -15.58 -7.69 -18.99
N GLU A 309 -15.82 -8.81 -19.68
CA GLU A 309 -17.12 -9.06 -20.34
C GLU A 309 -18.28 -9.24 -19.32
N ASN A 310 -17.97 -9.51 -18.04
CA ASN A 310 -18.97 -9.64 -16.97
C ASN A 310 -19.31 -8.31 -16.25
N TRP A 311 -18.55 -7.22 -16.50
CA TRP A 311 -18.71 -5.96 -15.74
C TRP A 311 -20.01 -5.21 -16.09
N ASP A 312 -20.56 -5.44 -17.28
CA ASP A 312 -21.84 -4.90 -17.76
C ASP A 312 -23.09 -5.63 -17.20
N GLU A 313 -22.93 -6.64 -16.33
CA GLU A 313 -24.05 -7.48 -15.86
C GLU A 313 -25.07 -6.71 -15.01
N GLU A 314 -26.37 -6.90 -15.30
CA GLU A 314 -27.45 -6.03 -14.81
C GLU A 314 -27.59 -6.05 -13.27
N GLY A 315 -27.03 -5.03 -12.62
CA GLY A 315 -27.11 -4.80 -11.18
C GLY A 315 -25.76 -4.93 -10.44
N LEU A 316 -24.71 -5.46 -11.08
CA LEU A 316 -23.40 -5.71 -10.46
C LEU A 316 -22.82 -4.47 -9.80
N VAL A 317 -22.81 -3.34 -10.53
CA VAL A 317 -22.57 -2.00 -10.00
C VAL A 317 -23.83 -1.18 -10.17
N THR A 318 -24.31 -0.56 -9.09
CA THR A 318 -25.49 0.31 -9.11
C THR A 318 -25.10 1.76 -8.80
N GLU A 319 -25.40 2.69 -9.70
CA GLU A 319 -25.40 4.14 -9.37
C GLU A 319 -26.57 4.41 -8.42
N ILE A 320 -26.35 4.24 -7.11
CA ILE A 320 -27.36 4.52 -6.08
C ILE A 320 -27.78 5.97 -6.21
N ALA A 321 -26.81 6.88 -6.27
CA ALA A 321 -27.08 8.31 -6.34
C ALA A 321 -25.90 9.17 -6.78
N VAL A 322 -26.23 10.40 -7.21
CA VAL A 322 -25.27 11.42 -7.60
C VAL A 322 -25.83 12.80 -7.28
N ILE A 323 -25.07 13.62 -6.56
CA ILE A 323 -25.48 14.93 -6.07
C ILE A 323 -24.35 15.95 -6.28
N ASP A 324 -24.67 17.13 -6.82
CA ASP A 324 -23.78 18.29 -6.79
C ASP A 324 -23.77 18.89 -5.37
N ILE A 325 -22.61 18.96 -4.73
CA ILE A 325 -22.44 19.43 -3.33
C ILE A 325 -21.59 20.71 -3.25
N ASP A 326 -21.60 21.37 -2.09
CA ASP A 326 -20.68 22.45 -1.75
C ASP A 326 -19.56 21.98 -0.80
N LYS A 327 -18.72 22.91 -0.35
CA LYS A 327 -17.55 22.59 0.50
C LYS A 327 -17.96 22.38 1.95
N GLU A 328 -19.03 23.04 2.35
CA GLU A 328 -19.65 22.99 3.65
C GLU A 328 -20.18 21.56 3.89
N ALA A 329 -20.96 21.00 2.95
CA ALA A 329 -21.38 19.59 3.00
C ALA A 329 -20.20 18.61 2.92
N LEU A 330 -19.20 18.86 2.05
CA LEU A 330 -18.00 18.00 1.96
C LEU A 330 -17.16 17.99 3.24
N ASN A 331 -17.19 19.07 4.04
CA ASN A 331 -16.54 19.11 5.33
C ASN A 331 -17.39 18.43 6.42
N GLU A 332 -18.71 18.62 6.39
CA GLU A 332 -19.66 17.98 7.32
C GLU A 332 -19.58 16.44 7.23
N MET A 333 -19.52 15.88 6.00
CA MET A 333 -19.35 14.45 5.74
C MET A 333 -18.09 13.80 6.35
N LYS A 334 -17.11 14.59 6.82
CA LYS A 334 -15.82 14.09 7.34
C LYS A 334 -15.76 14.00 8.86
N MET A 335 -16.72 14.61 9.55
CA MET A 335 -16.68 14.75 11.01
C MET A 335 -16.90 13.40 11.71
N ALA A 336 -16.22 13.19 12.83
CA ALA A 336 -16.47 12.04 13.71
C ALA A 336 -17.93 12.07 14.22
N GLY A 337 -18.65 10.95 14.11
CA GLY A 337 -20.06 10.87 14.49
C GLY A 337 -21.05 11.46 13.47
N VAL A 338 -20.71 11.48 12.19
CA VAL A 338 -21.59 11.92 11.10
C VAL A 338 -21.60 10.92 9.94
N ASN A 339 -22.72 10.19 9.76
CA ASN A 339 -22.91 9.37 8.57
C ASN A 339 -22.99 10.22 7.27
N PRO A 340 -22.09 10.00 6.27
CA PRO A 340 -22.04 10.80 5.05
C PRO A 340 -23.27 10.61 4.14
N TYR A 341 -23.97 9.47 4.20
CA TYR A 341 -25.23 9.26 3.47
C TYR A 341 -26.37 10.12 4.02
N VAL A 342 -26.34 10.47 5.31
CA VAL A 342 -27.33 11.36 5.95
C VAL A 342 -27.12 12.80 5.49
N VAL A 343 -25.87 13.28 5.49
CA VAL A 343 -25.50 14.66 5.04
C VAL A 343 -25.93 14.89 3.59
N LEU A 344 -25.63 13.93 2.72
CA LEU A 344 -26.04 13.98 1.32
C LEU A 344 -27.55 13.78 1.11
N GLY A 345 -28.28 13.31 2.12
CA GLY A 345 -29.68 12.93 1.99
C GLY A 345 -29.88 11.79 0.99
N LEU A 346 -28.97 10.81 0.96
CA LEU A 346 -28.97 9.68 0.00
C LEU A 346 -29.97 8.57 0.25
N LEU A 347 -30.83 8.84 1.22
CA LEU A 347 -32.25 8.69 1.04
C LEU A 347 -32.74 9.56 -0.19
N ASN A 348 -32.35 9.23 -1.45
CA ASN A 348 -32.75 9.67 -2.87
C ASN A 348 -31.64 10.29 -3.86
N SER A 349 -31.78 10.23 -5.23
CA SER A 349 -30.68 10.21 -6.33
C SER A 349 -30.93 10.94 -7.72
N THR A 350 -30.16 11.04 -8.88
CA THR A 350 -28.86 10.64 -9.65
C THR A 350 -28.40 11.78 -10.69
N GLY A 351 -27.38 11.87 -11.63
CA GLY A 351 -26.29 11.10 -12.37
C GLY A 351 -25.24 12.08 -13.10
N ASN A 352 -24.51 11.97 -14.26
CA ASN A 352 -23.68 11.01 -15.11
C ASN A 352 -23.18 11.74 -16.45
N GLY A 353 -22.14 11.58 -17.35
CA GLY A 353 -20.80 10.89 -17.64
C GLY A 353 -20.17 11.39 -19.03
N ASN A 354 -19.05 11.07 -19.77
CA ASN A 354 -17.77 10.23 -19.91
C ASN A 354 -16.84 10.80 -21.13
N SER A 355 -15.65 10.45 -21.74
CA SER A 355 -14.57 9.35 -21.89
C SER A 355 -13.19 9.80 -22.57
N SER A 356 -12.11 8.95 -22.76
CA SER A 356 -10.68 9.29 -23.18
C SER A 356 -9.85 8.32 -24.16
N VAL A 357 -8.46 8.19 -24.08
CA VAL A 357 -7.41 7.30 -24.79
C VAL A 357 -6.65 7.86 -26.06
N GLY A 358 -5.36 7.59 -26.52
CA GLY A 358 -4.10 6.79 -26.18
C GLY A 358 -3.18 6.41 -27.45
N ASN A 359 -1.82 6.14 -27.58
CA ASN A 359 -0.49 6.24 -26.84
C ASN A 359 0.79 5.73 -27.70
N LEU A 360 2.09 6.17 -27.49
CA LEU A 360 3.45 5.43 -27.49
C LEU A 360 4.77 5.77 -28.35
N GLU A 361 5.99 5.91 -27.71
CA GLU A 361 7.46 5.85 -28.14
C GLU A 361 8.49 6.70 -27.25
N LEU A 362 8.90 6.33 -26.01
CA LEU A 362 9.64 7.30 -25.11
C LEU A 362 10.98 6.91 -24.41
N MET A 363 11.02 5.89 -23.55
CA MET A 363 11.89 5.88 -22.34
C MET A 363 13.41 6.13 -22.52
N THR A 364 14.08 5.57 -23.54
CA THR A 364 15.54 5.74 -23.71
C THR A 364 15.95 7.21 -23.79
N GLN A 365 15.07 8.08 -24.29
CA GLN A 365 15.31 9.53 -24.35
C GLN A 365 15.47 10.16 -22.95
N VAL A 366 14.86 9.60 -21.92
CA VAL A 366 14.85 10.13 -20.55
C VAL A 366 16.24 9.99 -19.91
N PHE A 367 16.83 8.79 -19.96
CA PHE A 367 18.19 8.56 -19.45
C PHE A 367 19.24 9.33 -20.26
N ASP A 368 19.16 9.31 -21.60
CA ASP A 368 20.03 10.11 -22.49
C ASP A 368 19.98 11.61 -22.13
N VAL A 369 18.79 12.15 -21.83
CA VAL A 369 18.61 13.55 -21.43
C VAL A 369 19.12 13.83 -20.02
N ALA A 370 19.05 12.89 -19.08
CA ALA A 370 19.67 13.08 -17.76
C ALA A 370 21.21 13.08 -17.85
N GLU A 371 21.79 12.08 -18.53
CA GLU A 371 23.23 11.92 -18.69
C GLU A 371 23.89 13.07 -19.46
N ALA A 372 23.20 13.62 -20.46
CA ALA A 372 23.64 14.79 -21.20
C ALA A 372 23.76 16.10 -20.37
N LYS A 373 23.34 16.10 -19.10
CA LYS A 373 23.35 17.28 -18.21
C LYS A 373 24.12 17.05 -16.91
N LEU A 374 23.93 15.89 -16.28
CA LEU A 374 24.57 15.53 -15.02
C LEU A 374 25.95 14.88 -15.22
N GLY A 375 26.15 14.21 -16.36
CA GLY A 375 27.29 13.33 -16.60
C GLY A 375 26.88 11.86 -16.52
N VAL A 376 27.84 10.96 -16.38
CA VAL A 376 27.57 9.53 -16.18
C VAL A 376 26.90 9.34 -14.82
N LEU A 377 25.73 8.71 -14.79
CA LEU A 377 25.05 8.33 -13.55
C LEU A 377 25.85 7.20 -12.86
N GLY A 378 25.73 7.11 -11.53
CA GLY A 378 26.40 6.06 -10.76
C GLY A 378 26.04 6.07 -9.27
N PRO A 379 26.20 4.92 -8.59
CA PRO A 379 25.54 4.65 -7.30
C PRO A 379 25.97 5.58 -6.16
N GLU A 380 27.24 5.99 -6.09
CA GLU A 380 27.75 6.86 -5.00
C GLU A 380 27.03 8.22 -4.87
N ASN A 381 26.40 8.74 -5.94
CA ASN A 381 25.93 10.13 -5.98
C ASN A 381 24.54 10.34 -6.61
N THR A 382 23.92 9.31 -7.20
CA THR A 382 22.65 9.47 -7.94
C THR A 382 21.44 9.06 -7.10
N LEU A 383 20.41 9.90 -7.06
CA LEU A 383 19.05 9.49 -6.69
C LEU A 383 18.11 9.73 -7.86
N ILE A 384 17.25 8.77 -8.17
CA ILE A 384 16.16 8.88 -9.12
C ILE A 384 14.85 8.83 -8.35
N ILE A 385 14.00 9.84 -8.53
CA ILE A 385 12.62 9.84 -8.03
C ILE A 385 11.68 9.87 -9.23
N THR A 386 10.66 9.02 -9.26
CA THR A 386 9.68 8.93 -10.34
C THR A 386 8.35 8.41 -9.83
N ASP A 387 7.23 8.70 -10.49
CA ASP A 387 5.94 8.06 -10.23
C ASP A 387 5.62 6.89 -11.17
N LEU A 388 6.61 6.44 -11.94
CA LEU A 388 6.50 5.36 -12.91
C LEU A 388 5.75 4.13 -12.38
N GLY A 389 4.67 3.76 -13.07
CA GLY A 389 3.78 2.68 -12.71
C GLY A 389 2.50 3.13 -12.00
N SER A 390 2.40 4.37 -11.49
CA SER A 390 1.16 4.87 -10.84
C SER A 390 0.20 5.62 -11.78
N PRO A 391 0.68 6.49 -12.71
CA PRO A 391 -0.15 7.02 -13.79
C PRO A 391 -0.67 5.92 -14.73
N ALA A 392 -1.88 6.11 -15.29
CA ALA A 392 -2.51 5.18 -16.24
C ALA A 392 -1.55 4.80 -17.38
N ASP A 393 -1.53 3.54 -17.81
CA ASP A 393 -0.75 3.06 -18.96
C ASP A 393 0.76 3.39 -18.91
N SER A 394 1.31 3.71 -17.72
CA SER A 394 2.75 3.98 -17.52
C SER A 394 3.57 2.73 -17.19
N ASP A 395 2.89 1.64 -16.82
CA ASP A 395 3.44 0.31 -16.58
C ASP A 395 4.23 -0.24 -17.78
N VAL A 396 3.80 0.10 -19.00
CA VAL A 396 4.44 -0.28 -20.28
C VAL A 396 5.90 0.16 -20.39
N PHE A 397 6.36 1.04 -19.48
CA PHE A 397 7.73 1.54 -19.39
C PHE A 397 8.58 0.88 -18.30
N LEU A 398 8.00 0.15 -17.34
CA LEU A 398 8.69 -0.39 -16.15
C LEU A 398 9.85 -1.32 -16.50
N ASP A 399 9.62 -2.32 -17.36
CA ASP A 399 10.68 -3.26 -17.79
C ASP A 399 11.87 -2.54 -18.45
N TYR A 400 11.59 -1.49 -19.25
CA TYR A 400 12.62 -0.70 -19.92
C TYR A 400 13.38 0.19 -18.93
N PHE A 401 12.68 0.80 -17.98
CA PHE A 401 13.28 1.63 -16.94
C PHE A 401 14.20 0.81 -16.03
N TYR A 402 13.75 -0.34 -15.53
CA TYR A 402 14.59 -1.19 -14.67
C TYR A 402 15.80 -1.75 -15.43
N SER A 403 15.66 -2.12 -16.71
CA SER A 403 16.83 -2.52 -17.54
C SER A 403 17.87 -1.40 -17.62
N GLU A 404 17.47 -0.17 -17.98
CA GLU A 404 18.37 1.00 -18.09
C GLU A 404 18.93 1.44 -16.71
N PHE A 405 18.25 1.12 -15.61
CA PHE A 405 18.69 1.37 -14.24
C PHE A 405 19.81 0.42 -13.82
N TYR A 406 19.61 -0.90 -13.91
CA TYR A 406 20.60 -1.90 -13.48
C TYR A 406 21.81 -1.98 -14.43
N ASP A 407 21.65 -1.70 -15.74
CA ASP A 407 22.76 -1.54 -16.69
C ASP A 407 23.75 -0.42 -16.31
N ARG A 408 23.39 0.47 -15.37
CA ARG A 408 24.21 1.58 -14.85
C ARG A 408 24.81 1.33 -13.47
N GLU A 409 24.79 0.08 -12.99
CA GLU A 409 25.29 -0.32 -11.66
C GLU A 409 24.59 0.45 -10.51
N LEU A 410 23.34 0.89 -10.71
CA LEU A 410 22.52 1.55 -9.69
C LEU A 410 21.83 0.52 -8.78
N LEU A 411 21.74 0.83 -7.49
CA LEU A 411 21.19 -0.03 -6.44
C LEU A 411 19.78 0.44 -6.07
N TYR A 412 18.81 -0.48 -5.97
CA TYR A 412 17.40 -0.13 -5.73
C TYR A 412 17.24 0.69 -4.44
N THR A 413 17.84 0.22 -3.34
CA THR A 413 17.68 0.82 -2.01
C THR A 413 18.42 2.14 -1.81
N GLU A 414 19.45 2.42 -2.63
CA GLU A 414 20.27 3.63 -2.50
C GLU A 414 19.95 4.68 -3.56
N ASN A 415 19.48 4.28 -4.76
CA ASN A 415 19.42 5.16 -5.93
C ASN A 415 18.03 5.33 -6.54
N LEU A 416 16.99 4.67 -6.04
CA LEU A 416 15.62 4.77 -6.55
C LEU A 416 14.60 5.06 -5.44
N LEU A 417 13.63 5.91 -5.76
CA LEU A 417 12.36 6.00 -5.04
C LEU A 417 11.22 6.11 -6.06
N VAL A 418 10.39 5.07 -6.15
CA VAL A 418 9.14 5.11 -6.91
C VAL A 418 8.05 5.63 -5.97
N VAL A 419 7.46 6.78 -6.30
CA VAL A 419 6.44 7.45 -5.48
C VAL A 419 5.04 7.32 -6.07
N GLN A 420 4.06 7.04 -5.22
CA GLN A 420 2.68 6.89 -5.62
C GLN A 420 2.07 8.24 -6.03
N ASN A 421 1.35 8.24 -7.14
CA ASN A 421 0.68 9.43 -7.66
C ASN A 421 -0.64 9.03 -8.33
N ALA A 422 -1.57 9.98 -8.48
CA ALA A 422 -2.89 9.69 -9.03
C ALA A 422 -2.80 9.25 -10.50
N ARG A 423 -3.72 8.37 -10.92
CA ARG A 423 -3.86 7.86 -12.31
C ARG A 423 -3.71 8.92 -13.41
N ASN A 424 -4.14 10.15 -13.16
CA ASN A 424 -4.16 11.27 -14.10
C ASN A 424 -3.01 12.27 -13.96
N ALA A 425 -1.99 11.97 -13.15
CA ALA A 425 -0.77 12.76 -13.12
C ALA A 425 0.09 12.47 -14.36
N PRO A 426 0.82 13.46 -14.90
CA PRO A 426 1.80 13.18 -15.95
C PRO A 426 3.04 12.49 -15.37
N LEU A 427 3.48 11.41 -16.00
CA LEU A 427 4.68 10.65 -15.65
C LEU A 427 5.92 11.55 -15.64
N TRP A 428 6.72 11.47 -14.58
CA TRP A 428 7.92 12.30 -14.42
C TRP A 428 9.10 11.55 -13.80
N PHE A 429 10.29 12.12 -13.99
CA PHE A 429 11.55 11.63 -13.47
C PHE A 429 12.38 12.81 -12.95
N ALA A 430 12.95 12.68 -11.75
CA ALA A 430 13.91 13.60 -11.16
C ALA A 430 15.21 12.87 -10.86
N PHE A 431 16.23 13.12 -11.68
CA PHE A 431 17.59 12.60 -11.48
C PHE A 431 18.38 13.63 -10.70
N PHE A 432 18.89 13.29 -9.52
CA PHE A 432 19.66 14.18 -8.64
C PHE A 432 21.09 13.66 -8.44
N ASP A 433 22.07 14.53 -8.71
CA ASP A 433 23.48 14.28 -8.40
C ASP A 433 23.89 15.04 -7.11
N LYS A 434 24.18 14.27 -6.06
CA LYS A 434 24.68 14.72 -4.75
C LYS A 434 26.01 15.47 -4.82
N SER A 435 26.87 15.18 -5.82
CA SER A 435 28.22 15.74 -5.90
C SER A 435 28.26 17.19 -6.40
N SER A 436 27.35 17.56 -7.31
CA SER A 436 27.18 18.94 -7.78
C SER A 436 25.94 19.63 -7.21
N GLY A 437 25.01 18.89 -6.61
CA GLY A 437 23.72 19.39 -6.13
C GLY A 437 22.73 19.68 -7.24
N ASN A 438 22.96 19.20 -8.47
CA ASN A 438 22.06 19.43 -9.61
C ASN A 438 20.98 18.34 -9.68
N CYS A 439 19.74 18.76 -9.94
CA CYS A 439 18.64 17.87 -10.32
C CYS A 439 18.23 18.17 -11.77
N ALA A 440 18.20 17.13 -12.60
CA ALA A 440 17.56 17.14 -13.91
C ALA A 440 16.14 16.56 -13.77
N TYR A 441 15.14 17.41 -13.98
CA TYR A 441 13.73 17.05 -13.94
C TYR A 441 13.19 16.93 -15.38
N ILE A 442 12.43 15.87 -15.63
CA ILE A 442 11.94 15.46 -16.95
C ILE A 442 10.49 15.02 -16.80
N GLU A 443 9.57 15.62 -17.56
CA GLU A 443 8.21 15.10 -17.72
C GLU A 443 8.06 14.41 -19.06
N VAL A 444 7.19 13.40 -19.04
CA VAL A 444 6.92 12.50 -20.15
C VAL A 444 5.45 12.63 -20.49
N SER A 445 5.17 13.23 -21.66
CA SER A 445 3.87 13.05 -22.28
C SER A 445 3.93 11.77 -23.09
N TYR A 446 3.10 10.83 -22.67
CA TYR A 446 2.73 9.63 -23.38
C TYR A 446 1.20 9.68 -23.44
N GLY A 447 0.62 9.60 -24.64
CA GLY A 447 -0.80 9.98 -24.80
C GLY A 447 -1.33 9.80 -26.21
N ASP A 448 -0.83 10.57 -27.18
CA ASP A 448 -1.13 10.38 -28.62
C ASP A 448 0.18 10.21 -29.41
N GLU A 449 1.14 11.08 -29.10
CA GLU A 449 2.56 10.97 -29.43
C GLU A 449 3.34 10.90 -28.11
N ASN A 450 4.58 10.40 -28.16
CA ASN A 450 5.44 10.31 -27.00
C ASN A 450 6.66 11.22 -27.13
N GLU A 451 6.75 12.20 -26.25
CA GLU A 451 7.91 13.08 -26.17
C GLU A 451 8.21 13.51 -24.72
N ILE A 452 9.44 13.95 -24.51
CA ILE A 452 9.82 14.70 -23.31
C ILE A 452 9.16 16.09 -23.44
N SER A 453 7.97 16.22 -22.86
CA SER A 453 7.13 17.42 -22.94
C SER A 453 7.67 18.57 -22.10
N TYR A 454 8.36 18.25 -20.99
CA TYR A 454 9.09 19.20 -20.19
C TYR A 454 10.46 18.67 -19.76
N GLN A 455 11.47 19.54 -19.72
CA GLN A 455 12.74 19.26 -19.05
C GLN A 455 13.38 20.53 -18.50
N VAL A 456 13.99 20.44 -17.33
CA VAL A 456 14.78 21.52 -16.72
C VAL A 456 15.91 20.93 -15.88
N ILE A 457 16.95 21.73 -15.63
CA ILE A 457 18.03 21.38 -14.70
C ILE A 457 18.23 22.55 -13.76
N GLU A 458 18.22 22.27 -12.47
CA GLU A 458 18.40 23.27 -11.42
C GLU A 458 19.36 22.76 -10.35
N ASN A 459 20.03 23.69 -9.67
CA ASN A 459 20.87 23.36 -8.52
C ASN A 459 20.00 23.45 -7.25
N ILE A 460 19.79 22.31 -6.59
CA ILE A 460 18.85 22.15 -5.48
C ILE A 460 19.51 21.90 -4.12
N ASP A 461 20.85 21.97 -4.04
CA ASP A 461 21.62 21.90 -2.78
C ASP A 461 21.06 22.86 -1.72
N PHE A 462 20.49 22.31 -0.66
CA PHE A 462 19.82 23.09 0.38
C PHE A 462 20.77 24.06 1.11
N GLU A 463 22.06 23.72 1.31
CA GLU A 463 23.04 24.63 1.92
C GLU A 463 23.41 25.78 0.98
N GLY A 464 23.36 25.57 -0.34
CA GLY A 464 23.46 26.59 -1.37
C GLY A 464 22.22 27.50 -1.43
N LEU A 465 21.02 26.91 -1.40
CA LEU A 465 19.74 27.61 -1.49
C LEU A 465 19.40 28.42 -0.23
N SER A 466 19.48 27.82 0.96
CA SER A 466 19.11 28.44 2.24
C SER A 466 20.14 29.45 2.77
N LYS A 467 21.32 29.51 2.16
CA LYS A 467 22.52 30.25 2.58
C LYS A 467 22.31 31.69 3.06
N ASN A 468 21.38 32.41 2.42
CA ASN A 468 21.08 33.82 2.70
C ASN A 468 19.77 34.23 2.02
N GLN A 469 19.17 35.34 2.47
CA GLN A 469 17.89 35.82 1.94
C GLN A 469 17.85 35.91 0.40
N ARG A 470 18.92 36.33 -0.28
CA ARG A 470 18.91 36.48 -1.74
C ARG A 470 18.81 35.13 -2.48
N THR A 471 19.35 34.04 -1.94
CA THR A 471 19.21 32.70 -2.55
C THR A 471 17.86 32.09 -2.18
N ILE A 472 17.38 32.33 -0.95
CA ILE A 472 16.02 31.97 -0.50
C ILE A 472 14.95 32.65 -1.37
N ASP A 473 15.05 33.96 -1.62
CA ASP A 473 14.14 34.75 -2.45
C ASP A 473 14.11 34.20 -3.89
N ALA A 474 15.29 34.00 -4.49
CA ALA A 474 15.43 33.55 -5.87
C ALA A 474 14.94 32.10 -6.09
N TRP A 475 15.04 31.25 -5.06
CA TRP A 475 14.47 29.90 -5.13
C TRP A 475 12.97 29.88 -4.83
N SER A 476 12.51 30.74 -3.93
CA SER A 476 11.06 30.90 -3.65
C SER A 476 10.31 31.49 -4.86
N GLU A 477 10.96 32.27 -5.72
CA GLU A 477 10.44 32.68 -7.03
C GLU A 477 10.20 31.46 -7.94
N LYS A 478 11.12 30.49 -7.96
CA LYS A 478 11.01 29.25 -8.77
C LYS A 478 10.00 28.25 -8.23
N VAL A 479 9.89 28.12 -6.90
CA VAL A 479 8.80 27.38 -6.24
C VAL A 479 7.45 28.02 -6.58
N SER A 480 7.36 29.36 -6.53
CA SER A 480 6.13 30.09 -6.90
C SER A 480 5.81 30.02 -8.40
N SER A 481 6.82 29.80 -9.26
CA SER A 481 6.65 29.67 -10.72
C SER A 481 6.53 28.22 -11.20
N LYS A 482 6.41 27.24 -10.28
CA LYS A 482 6.32 25.80 -10.58
C LYS A 482 7.45 25.27 -11.51
N VAL A 483 8.71 25.41 -11.10
CA VAL A 483 9.86 24.95 -11.93
C VAL A 483 9.94 23.44 -12.15
N PHE A 484 9.28 22.62 -11.31
CA PHE A 484 9.15 21.16 -11.46
C PHE A 484 7.66 20.76 -11.50
N ASP A 485 6.87 21.56 -12.24
CA ASP A 485 5.40 21.58 -12.28
C ASP A 485 4.66 21.24 -10.96
N GLY A 486 5.00 21.91 -9.86
CA GLY A 486 4.31 21.75 -8.58
C GLY A 486 4.89 20.65 -7.69
N ARG A 487 5.85 19.85 -8.17
CA ARG A 487 6.53 18.80 -7.39
C ARG A 487 7.75 19.34 -6.64
N GLU A 488 7.92 20.68 -6.55
CA GLU A 488 9.12 21.28 -5.97
C GLU A 488 9.30 20.90 -4.52
N PHE A 489 8.22 20.80 -3.74
CA PHE A 489 8.34 20.41 -2.33
C PHE A 489 8.79 18.95 -2.18
N ALA A 490 8.31 18.02 -3.02
CA ALA A 490 8.74 16.63 -3.03
C ALA A 490 10.24 16.50 -3.39
N ILE A 491 10.62 17.03 -4.57
CA ILE A 491 11.99 16.92 -5.08
C ILE A 491 12.98 17.63 -4.15
N LEU A 492 12.66 18.81 -3.62
CA LEU A 492 13.55 19.53 -2.71
C LEU A 492 13.76 18.79 -1.39
N THR A 493 12.72 18.19 -0.81
CA THR A 493 12.80 17.57 0.52
C THR A 493 13.44 16.19 0.46
N ILE A 494 13.01 15.33 -0.46
CA ILE A 494 13.51 13.96 -0.58
C ILE A 494 14.99 13.96 -1.00
N CYS A 495 15.34 14.65 -2.09
CA CYS A 495 16.71 14.65 -2.61
C CYS A 495 17.72 15.20 -1.59
N ASN A 496 17.37 16.25 -0.83
CA ASN A 496 18.28 16.81 0.17
C ASN A 496 18.33 15.99 1.48
N ALA A 497 17.24 15.33 1.89
CA ALA A 497 17.27 14.42 3.04
C ALA A 497 18.15 13.20 2.75
N TRP A 498 17.98 12.58 1.58
CA TRP A 498 18.89 11.54 1.07
C TRP A 498 20.33 12.08 0.88
N ALA A 499 20.49 13.36 0.53
CA ALA A 499 21.82 13.99 0.45
C ALA A 499 22.54 14.10 1.81
N THR A 500 21.88 14.00 2.97
CA THR A 500 22.62 13.91 4.24
C THR A 500 23.34 12.55 4.36
N GLY A 501 22.66 11.48 3.95
CA GLY A 501 23.07 10.09 4.17
C GLY A 501 22.52 9.48 5.47
N ASP A 502 21.66 10.21 6.17
CA ASP A 502 21.02 9.80 7.43
C ASP A 502 19.49 9.56 7.27
N LEU A 503 19.01 9.46 6.02
CA LEU A 503 17.60 9.14 5.74
C LEU A 503 17.38 7.65 5.90
N ASP A 504 16.68 7.29 6.97
CA ASP A 504 16.21 5.94 7.28
C ASP A 504 15.40 5.34 6.11
N TYR A 505 15.67 4.08 5.77
CA TYR A 505 15.04 3.39 4.64
C TYR A 505 13.56 3.05 4.90
N GLU A 506 13.15 2.72 6.13
CA GLU A 506 11.74 2.50 6.46
C GLU A 506 10.96 3.84 6.41
N LEU A 507 11.61 4.95 6.75
CA LEU A 507 11.06 6.28 6.53
C LEU A 507 10.97 6.59 5.03
N MET A 508 12.00 6.26 4.24
CA MET A 508 12.02 6.42 2.78
C MET A 508 10.91 5.62 2.10
N GLN A 509 10.63 4.40 2.57
CA GLN A 509 9.48 3.59 2.16
C GLN A 509 8.12 4.24 2.46
N CYS A 510 7.99 5.00 3.56
CA CYS A 510 6.78 5.78 3.82
C CYS A 510 6.61 6.92 2.79
N LEU A 511 7.69 7.35 2.14
CA LEU A 511 7.67 8.35 1.06
C LEU A 511 7.29 7.74 -0.30
N GLU A 512 7.42 6.43 -0.49
CA GLU A 512 6.81 5.73 -1.65
C GLU A 512 5.30 6.02 -1.64
N LEU A 513 4.63 5.79 -0.51
CA LEU A 513 3.19 6.05 -0.39
C LEU A 513 2.87 7.56 -0.28
N HIS A 514 3.54 8.33 0.58
CA HIS A 514 3.17 9.73 0.80
C HIS A 514 3.67 10.72 -0.27
N ASN A 515 4.54 10.27 -1.19
CA ASN A 515 5.13 11.00 -2.33
C ASN A 515 5.93 12.28 -2.06
N HIS A 516 6.01 12.75 -0.82
CA HIS A 516 6.86 13.87 -0.42
C HIS A 516 7.25 13.79 1.06
N PHE A 517 8.46 14.26 1.40
CA PHE A 517 8.89 14.29 2.80
C PHE A 517 8.37 15.57 3.47
N CYS A 518 7.72 15.44 4.63
CA CYS A 518 7.15 16.59 5.34
C CYS A 518 7.00 16.36 6.85
N PRO A 519 6.82 17.44 7.65
CA PRO A 519 6.75 17.36 9.11
C PRO A 519 5.59 16.53 9.67
N GLY A 520 4.60 16.21 8.83
CA GLY A 520 3.53 15.29 9.18
C GLY A 520 3.94 13.82 9.04
N VAL A 521 4.64 13.45 7.96
CA VAL A 521 5.19 12.08 7.79
C VAL A 521 6.24 11.81 8.85
N SER A 522 7.20 12.72 9.05
CA SER A 522 8.21 12.56 10.11
C SER A 522 7.59 12.53 11.50
N SER A 523 6.49 13.27 11.77
CA SER A 523 5.73 13.09 13.03
C SER A 523 5.09 11.71 13.17
N GLY A 524 4.59 11.12 12.07
CA GLY A 524 4.10 9.73 12.06
C GLY A 524 5.20 8.72 12.35
N TYR A 525 6.42 8.96 11.83
CA TYR A 525 7.58 8.12 12.11
C TYR A 525 7.98 8.17 13.59
N VAL A 526 7.99 9.36 14.21
CA VAL A 526 8.23 9.51 15.65
C VAL A 526 7.14 8.83 16.49
N LEU A 527 5.85 9.02 16.13
CA LEU A 527 4.73 8.36 16.80
C LEU A 527 4.81 6.83 16.70
N ALA A 528 5.22 6.31 15.54
CA ALA A 528 5.31 4.88 15.31
C ALA A 528 6.45 4.23 16.11
N ASN A 529 7.65 4.82 16.09
CA ASN A 529 8.76 4.35 16.92
C ASN A 529 8.41 4.43 18.43
N TRP A 530 7.76 5.50 18.88
CA TRP A 530 7.32 5.60 20.28
C TRP A 530 6.32 4.48 20.67
N MET A 531 5.36 4.18 19.79
CA MET A 531 4.42 3.06 20.00
C MET A 531 5.14 1.72 20.05
N GLU A 532 6.11 1.48 19.17
CA GLU A 532 6.91 0.25 19.12
C GLU A 532 7.83 0.09 20.35
N GLU A 533 8.36 1.18 20.91
CA GLU A 533 9.15 1.17 22.15
C GLU A 533 8.30 0.88 23.40
N ASN A 534 7.06 1.36 23.45
CA ASN A 534 6.22 1.31 24.66
C ASN A 534 5.19 0.17 24.64
N TYR A 535 4.78 -0.29 23.45
CA TYR A 535 3.78 -1.33 23.22
C TYR A 535 4.22 -2.32 22.11
N PRO A 536 5.35 -3.05 22.26
CA PRO A 536 6.06 -3.69 21.13
C PRO A 536 5.25 -4.62 20.22
N LEU A 537 5.52 -4.54 18.92
CA LEU A 537 4.99 -5.45 17.90
C LEU A 537 5.72 -6.81 17.90
N GLU A 538 5.26 -7.74 18.73
CA GLU A 538 5.66 -9.16 18.68
C GLU A 538 4.67 -10.00 17.83
N GLU A 539 4.98 -11.27 17.53
CA GLU A 539 4.06 -12.16 16.78
C GLU A 539 2.70 -12.24 17.48
N GLY A 540 1.61 -11.91 16.76
CA GLY A 540 0.25 -11.91 17.31
C GLY A 540 -0.16 -10.60 18.02
N VAL A 541 0.75 -9.61 18.11
CA VAL A 541 0.41 -8.22 18.43
C VAL A 541 0.16 -7.44 17.14
N SER A 542 -0.82 -6.54 17.18
CA SER A 542 -1.26 -5.71 16.05
C SER A 542 -1.84 -4.38 16.56
N TYR A 543 -1.84 -3.34 15.73
CA TYR A 543 -2.46 -2.06 16.03
C TYR A 543 -3.63 -1.77 15.09
N THR A 544 -4.68 -1.12 15.59
CA THR A 544 -5.73 -0.45 14.81
C THR A 544 -5.71 1.04 15.15
N VAL A 545 -5.71 1.91 14.14
CA VAL A 545 -5.57 3.37 14.32
C VAL A 545 -6.91 4.07 14.11
N PHE A 546 -7.26 5.02 14.98
CA PHE A 546 -8.34 5.98 14.72
C PHE A 546 -7.68 7.35 14.52
N SER A 547 -7.59 7.76 13.25
CA SER A 547 -7.02 9.03 12.84
C SER A 547 -8.05 10.15 12.92
N SER A 548 -7.97 10.85 14.05
CA SER A 548 -8.81 11.98 14.39
C SER A 548 -8.03 12.88 15.36
N PRO A 549 -7.49 14.03 14.93
CA PRO A 549 -7.56 14.59 13.58
C PRO A 549 -6.70 13.84 12.53
N GLN A 550 -7.04 14.06 11.25
CA GLN A 550 -6.36 13.50 10.09
C GLN A 550 -5.12 14.32 9.70
N TRP A 551 -3.94 13.68 9.51
CA TRP A 551 -2.82 14.31 8.81
C TRP A 551 -1.82 13.30 8.22
N CYS A 552 -0.78 13.78 7.52
CA CYS A 552 0.25 12.98 6.85
C CYS A 552 0.97 11.89 7.69
N LYS A 553 0.76 11.83 9.01
CA LYS A 553 1.21 10.72 9.87
C LYS A 553 0.62 9.39 9.43
N ASP A 554 -0.60 9.40 8.88
CA ASP A 554 -1.42 8.19 8.72
C ASP A 554 -0.83 7.23 7.68
N ASP A 555 -0.19 7.76 6.64
CA ASP A 555 0.45 6.95 5.60
C ASP A 555 1.71 6.21 6.10
N VAL A 556 2.30 6.64 7.22
CA VAL A 556 3.34 5.86 7.92
C VAL A 556 2.73 4.58 8.50
N PHE A 557 1.54 4.66 9.08
CA PHE A 557 0.87 3.51 9.69
C PHE A 557 0.41 2.51 8.62
N LEU A 558 -0.03 2.99 7.46
CA LEU A 558 -0.33 2.15 6.29
C LEU A 558 0.88 1.32 5.88
N LYS A 559 2.05 1.94 5.71
CA LYS A 559 3.26 1.27 5.21
C LYS A 559 3.95 0.41 6.28
N ARG A 560 4.06 0.90 7.51
CA ARG A 560 4.87 0.32 8.59
C ARG A 560 4.14 -0.75 9.40
N TRP A 561 2.82 -0.62 9.56
CA TRP A 561 2.03 -1.54 10.39
C TRP A 561 1.01 -2.36 9.59
N ASP A 562 1.01 -2.20 8.26
CA ASP A 562 -0.01 -2.74 7.36
C ASP A 562 -1.43 -2.31 7.72
N ALA A 563 -1.55 -1.14 8.38
CA ALA A 563 -2.79 -0.61 8.94
C ALA A 563 -3.63 0.09 7.86
N THR A 564 -4.02 -0.64 6.82
CA THR A 564 -4.71 -0.09 5.64
C THR A 564 -6.23 0.05 5.83
N PRO A 565 -6.89 0.98 5.10
CA PRO A 565 -8.35 1.08 5.09
C PRO A 565 -9.02 -0.24 4.65
N GLY A 566 -8.50 -0.91 3.63
CA GLY A 566 -9.07 -2.18 3.13
C GLY A 566 -8.92 -3.36 4.09
N LYS A 567 -7.98 -3.30 5.05
CA LYS A 567 -7.74 -4.33 6.07
C LYS A 567 -8.36 -4.00 7.44
N SER A 568 -9.21 -2.96 7.52
CA SER A 568 -9.79 -2.45 8.78
C SER A 568 -8.71 -2.02 9.80
N GLY A 569 -7.54 -1.61 9.31
CA GLY A 569 -6.40 -1.21 10.12
C GLY A 569 -6.43 0.26 10.56
N ILE A 570 -7.15 1.11 9.82
CA ILE A 570 -7.29 2.54 10.13
C ILE A 570 -8.70 3.05 9.85
N TRP A 571 -9.21 3.83 10.79
CA TRP A 571 -10.47 4.58 10.75
C TRP A 571 -10.15 6.08 10.70
N VAL A 572 -10.92 6.89 9.95
CA VAL A 572 -10.49 8.26 9.58
C VAL A 572 -11.66 9.25 9.62
N SER A 573 -11.61 10.22 10.52
CA SER A 573 -12.62 11.29 10.69
C SER A 573 -12.06 12.51 11.41
N GLU A 574 -12.60 13.71 11.13
CA GLU A 574 -12.16 14.96 11.75
C GLU A 574 -12.84 15.24 13.09
N LEU A 575 -12.17 16.04 13.93
CA LEU A 575 -12.73 16.65 15.14
C LEU A 575 -12.79 18.18 14.96
N SER A 576 -13.71 18.85 15.67
CA SER A 576 -13.72 20.30 15.76
C SER A 576 -12.58 20.83 16.62
N ASP A 577 -12.17 22.09 16.41
CA ASP A 577 -11.18 22.78 17.24
C ASP A 577 -11.57 22.72 18.73
N GLU A 578 -12.86 22.88 19.07
CA GLU A 578 -13.37 22.77 20.44
C GLU A 578 -13.31 21.35 21.04
N GLU A 579 -13.43 20.30 20.24
CA GLU A 579 -13.24 18.92 20.70
C GLU A 579 -11.76 18.59 20.92
N ILE A 580 -10.88 19.11 20.07
CA ILE A 580 -9.43 18.98 20.22
C ILE A 580 -8.97 19.72 21.50
N GLU A 581 -9.40 20.96 21.74
CA GLU A 581 -9.11 21.69 23.01
C GLU A 581 -9.67 20.94 24.23
N ALA A 582 -10.84 20.31 24.11
CA ALA A 582 -11.46 19.54 25.19
C ALA A 582 -10.71 18.23 25.54
N ILE A 583 -10.05 17.58 24.57
CA ILE A 583 -9.24 16.38 24.78
C ILE A 583 -7.79 16.78 25.11
N ASN A 584 -7.08 17.38 24.15
CA ASN A 584 -5.71 17.88 24.25
C ASN A 584 -5.32 18.66 22.97
N ASP A 585 -4.80 19.88 23.10
CA ASP A 585 -4.30 20.70 21.96
C ASP A 585 -3.25 20.00 21.06
N SER A 586 -2.61 18.94 21.54
CA SER A 586 -1.60 18.17 20.79
C SER A 586 -2.10 16.83 20.20
N LEU A 587 -3.39 16.51 20.33
CA LEU A 587 -3.98 15.21 19.96
C LEU A 587 -3.54 14.71 18.57
N ALA A 588 -3.10 13.46 18.49
CA ALA A 588 -2.60 12.80 17.28
C ALA A 588 -3.38 11.52 16.88
N GLY A 589 -4.34 11.07 17.70
CA GLY A 589 -5.19 9.91 17.42
C GLY A 589 -5.28 8.91 18.57
N ILE A 590 -6.05 7.84 18.35
CA ILE A 590 -6.14 6.67 19.22
C ILE A 590 -5.47 5.49 18.52
N PHE A 591 -4.65 4.74 19.26
CA PHE A 591 -3.90 3.59 18.81
C PHE A 591 -4.36 2.38 19.64
N VAL A 592 -5.19 1.52 19.06
CA VAL A 592 -5.73 0.33 19.72
C VAL A 592 -4.74 -0.83 19.58
N VAL A 593 -4.07 -1.18 20.67
CA VAL A 593 -3.18 -2.33 20.75
C VAL A 593 -4.01 -3.59 20.97
N ARG A 594 -3.92 -4.54 20.03
CA ARG A 594 -4.55 -5.86 20.08
C ARG A 594 -3.48 -6.94 20.23
N ASP A 595 -3.38 -7.51 21.42
CA ASP A 595 -2.51 -8.65 21.73
C ASP A 595 -3.36 -9.94 21.74
N ARG A 596 -3.15 -10.81 20.75
CA ARG A 596 -3.85 -12.09 20.61
C ARG A 596 -3.32 -13.19 21.55
N ASN A 597 -2.12 -13.01 22.12
CA ASN A 597 -1.49 -13.94 23.05
C ASN A 597 -1.98 -13.73 24.48
N ALA A 598 -2.11 -12.47 24.91
CA ALA A 598 -2.76 -12.10 26.16
C ALA A 598 -4.30 -12.11 26.07
N GLY A 599 -4.85 -11.90 24.87
CA GLY A 599 -6.29 -11.77 24.64
C GLY A 599 -6.84 -10.41 25.09
N THR A 600 -6.08 -9.33 24.86
CA THR A 600 -6.39 -7.98 25.36
C THR A 600 -6.49 -6.95 24.25
N LEU A 601 -7.37 -5.96 24.44
CA LEU A 601 -7.51 -4.75 23.65
C LEU A 601 -7.27 -3.52 24.54
N LYS A 602 -6.56 -2.52 24.01
CA LYS A 602 -6.19 -1.31 24.75
C LYS A 602 -6.11 -0.11 23.83
N ALA A 603 -6.93 0.90 24.07
CA ALA A 603 -6.82 2.20 23.43
C ALA A 603 -5.73 3.04 24.12
N VAL A 604 -4.68 3.38 23.37
CA VAL A 604 -3.63 4.32 23.76
C VAL A 604 -3.86 5.64 23.01
N VAL A 605 -4.09 6.73 23.72
CA VAL A 605 -4.38 8.04 23.11
C VAL A 605 -3.14 8.91 23.18
N LEU A 606 -2.64 9.37 22.04
CA LEU A 606 -1.37 10.09 21.94
C LEU A 606 -1.55 11.55 21.52
N GLY A 607 -0.64 12.39 22.00
CA GLY A 607 -0.42 13.74 21.49
C GLY A 607 0.99 13.91 20.92
N TYR A 608 1.13 14.75 19.90
CA TYR A 608 2.39 15.11 19.25
C TYR A 608 2.69 16.62 19.39
N ASN A 609 3.72 16.96 20.16
CA ASN A 609 4.13 18.33 20.42
C ASN A 609 4.98 18.90 19.27
N SER A 610 4.28 19.35 18.23
CA SER A 610 4.86 20.02 17.06
C SER A 610 5.74 21.25 17.42
N ASP A 611 5.47 21.93 18.54
CA ASP A 611 6.14 23.18 18.90
C ASP A 611 7.56 23.00 19.44
N ILE A 612 7.86 21.87 20.07
CA ILE A 612 9.24 21.50 20.44
C ILE A 612 10.11 21.46 19.17
N ALA A 613 9.62 20.79 18.13
CA ALA A 613 10.30 20.72 16.84
C ALA A 613 10.35 22.09 16.14
N ASN A 614 9.27 22.88 16.18
CA ASN A 614 9.26 24.25 15.62
C ASN A 614 10.33 25.14 16.29
N ALA A 615 10.51 25.04 17.61
CA ALA A 615 11.41 25.88 18.40
C ALA A 615 12.88 25.43 18.40
N GLN A 616 13.17 24.15 18.07
CA GLN A 616 14.52 23.58 18.07
C GLN A 616 15.10 23.33 16.67
N CYS A 617 14.26 23.20 15.64
CA CYS A 617 14.73 23.17 14.25
C CYS A 617 15.47 24.46 13.87
N ARG A 618 16.28 24.42 12.80
CA ARG A 618 17.14 25.56 12.40
C ARG A 618 16.40 26.69 11.64
N ALA A 619 15.07 26.60 11.57
CA ALA A 619 14.24 27.60 10.90
C ALA A 619 14.21 28.95 11.66
N LYS A 620 13.84 30.02 10.96
CA LYS A 620 13.84 31.39 11.47
C LYS A 620 12.53 32.11 11.14
N ASP A 621 12.18 33.10 11.95
CA ASP A 621 11.06 34.01 11.67
C ASP A 621 11.19 34.64 10.27
N GLY A 622 10.30 34.26 9.35
CA GLY A 622 10.28 34.74 7.97
C GLY A 622 11.03 33.89 6.95
N ASP A 623 11.63 32.76 7.34
CA ASP A 623 12.02 31.72 6.36
C ASP A 623 10.74 31.19 5.65
N PRO A 624 10.77 30.97 4.32
CA PRO A 624 9.64 30.41 3.58
C PRO A 624 9.21 29.02 4.06
N ILE A 625 7.94 28.67 3.85
CA ILE A 625 7.35 27.40 4.34
C ILE A 625 8.16 26.17 3.91
N TRP A 626 8.69 26.13 2.68
CA TRP A 626 9.51 25.01 2.20
C TRP A 626 10.86 24.87 2.96
N VAL A 627 11.48 26.00 3.33
CA VAL A 627 12.71 26.04 4.16
C VAL A 627 12.40 25.55 5.57
N SER A 628 11.33 26.08 6.16
CA SER A 628 10.95 25.79 7.55
C SER A 628 10.47 24.36 7.75
N LYS A 629 9.74 23.79 6.78
CA LYS A 629 9.38 22.36 6.78
C LYS A 629 10.63 21.48 6.71
N TYR A 630 11.46 21.65 5.68
CA TYR A 630 12.66 20.82 5.50
C TYR A 630 13.63 20.89 6.70
N LEU A 631 13.83 22.07 7.30
CA LEU A 631 14.66 22.21 8.49
C LEU A 631 14.08 21.56 9.75
N LYS A 632 12.76 21.38 9.82
CA LYS A 632 12.08 20.58 10.86
C LYS A 632 12.21 19.08 10.56
N ASP A 633 12.06 18.67 9.31
CA ASP A 633 12.24 17.27 8.90
C ASP A 633 13.67 16.76 9.16
N VAL A 634 14.70 17.51 8.77
CA VAL A 634 16.12 17.16 9.07
C VAL A 634 16.43 17.15 10.58
N TRP A 635 15.65 17.86 11.39
CA TRP A 635 15.78 17.78 12.86
C TRP A 635 15.05 16.54 13.43
N LEU A 636 13.95 16.12 12.79
CA LEU A 636 13.19 14.91 13.16
C LEU A 636 13.82 13.61 12.65
N MET A 637 14.75 13.65 11.69
CA MET A 637 15.53 12.48 11.24
C MET A 637 16.48 11.90 12.31
N ASP A 638 16.81 12.69 13.34
CA ASP A 638 17.77 12.33 14.39
C ASP A 638 17.03 11.94 15.69
N PRO A 639 17.05 10.66 16.11
CA PRO A 639 16.28 10.18 17.28
C PRO A 639 16.66 10.81 18.62
N ASP A 640 17.88 11.34 18.78
CA ASP A 640 18.27 12.06 20.00
C ASP A 640 17.40 13.33 20.22
N ASN A 641 16.70 13.81 19.19
CA ASN A 641 15.79 14.95 19.26
C ASN A 641 14.34 14.60 19.65
N TRP A 642 13.98 13.31 19.80
CA TRP A 642 12.58 12.90 20.00
C TRP A 642 12.07 13.05 21.45
N GLU A 643 12.93 13.37 22.43
CA GLU A 643 12.54 13.51 23.85
C GLU A 643 11.41 14.55 24.05
N GLY A 644 10.25 14.08 24.50
CA GLY A 644 9.08 14.92 24.78
C GLY A 644 8.23 15.31 23.58
N LEU A 645 8.53 14.82 22.36
CA LEU A 645 7.67 15.02 21.19
C LEU A 645 6.34 14.28 21.32
N VAL A 646 6.34 13.06 21.87
CA VAL A 646 5.12 12.26 22.06
C VAL A 646 4.68 12.30 23.52
N THR A 647 3.38 12.39 23.76
CA THR A 647 2.76 12.34 25.10
C THR A 647 1.64 11.31 25.12
N GLU A 648 1.69 10.38 26.06
CA GLU A 648 0.56 9.51 26.40
C GLU A 648 -0.51 10.33 27.14
N ILE A 649 -1.65 10.58 26.49
CA ILE A 649 -2.77 11.36 27.03
C ILE A 649 -3.64 10.47 27.93
N ALA A 650 -3.97 9.28 27.44
CA ALA A 650 -4.79 8.29 28.15
C ALA A 650 -4.46 6.87 27.70
N VAL A 651 -4.70 5.90 28.60
CA VAL A 651 -4.63 4.46 28.31
C VAL A 651 -5.86 3.80 28.91
N ILE A 652 -6.61 3.09 28.08
CA ILE A 652 -7.92 2.52 28.42
C ILE A 652 -7.93 1.06 27.94
N ASP A 653 -8.09 0.12 28.87
CA ASP A 653 -8.38 -1.27 28.50
C ASP A 653 -9.83 -1.35 28.01
N ILE A 654 -10.05 -1.91 26.81
CA ILE A 654 -11.37 -1.99 26.15
C ILE A 654 -11.74 -3.45 25.82
N ASP A 655 -12.98 -3.69 25.38
CA ASP A 655 -13.42 -4.97 24.84
C ASP A 655 -13.79 -4.87 23.34
N GLY A 656 -14.24 -5.98 22.75
CA GLY A 656 -14.58 -6.06 21.33
C GLY A 656 -15.81 -5.23 20.98
N ASP A 657 -16.83 -5.24 21.83
CA ASP A 657 -18.06 -4.47 21.67
C ASP A 657 -17.73 -2.95 21.68
N THR A 658 -16.91 -2.50 22.63
CA THR A 658 -16.40 -1.13 22.71
C THR A 658 -15.63 -0.71 21.45
N LEU A 659 -14.83 -1.63 20.88
CA LEU A 659 -14.09 -1.35 19.64
C LEU A 659 -15.06 -1.18 18.47
N THR A 660 -16.02 -2.09 18.28
CA THR A 660 -16.98 -1.98 17.17
C THR A 660 -17.89 -0.76 17.29
N ASP A 661 -18.26 -0.33 18.50
CA ASP A 661 -18.95 0.95 18.70
C ASP A 661 -18.12 2.14 18.18
N MET A 662 -16.78 2.11 18.30
CA MET A 662 -15.88 3.16 17.79
C MET A 662 -15.76 3.19 16.26
N GLU A 663 -16.13 2.11 15.57
CA GLU A 663 -15.93 1.92 14.12
C GLU A 663 -17.11 2.46 13.28
N LEU A 664 -18.26 2.75 13.91
CA LEU A 664 -19.51 3.22 13.28
C LEU A 664 -19.50 4.71 12.90
N ALA A 665 -20.06 5.05 11.73
CA ALA A 665 -20.09 6.42 11.20
C ALA A 665 -20.82 7.45 12.09
N ASP A 666 -21.94 7.08 12.69
CA ASP A 666 -22.72 7.93 13.59
C ASP A 666 -22.14 8.00 15.03
N THR A 667 -20.92 7.49 15.25
CA THR A 667 -20.24 7.49 16.55
C THR A 667 -18.93 8.30 16.53
N ASN A 668 -18.67 9.08 17.59
CA ASN A 668 -17.37 9.69 17.84
C ASN A 668 -16.56 8.80 18.82
N PRO A 669 -15.39 8.27 18.43
CA PRO A 669 -14.63 7.31 19.25
C PRO A 669 -14.16 7.90 20.59
N TYR A 670 -14.01 9.23 20.70
CA TYR A 670 -13.66 9.89 21.97
C TYR A 670 -14.85 10.05 22.92
N GLU A 671 -16.10 10.06 22.42
CA GLU A 671 -17.28 9.92 23.27
C GLU A 671 -17.39 8.49 23.82
N VAL A 672 -17.11 7.46 23.01
CA VAL A 672 -17.11 6.03 23.44
C VAL A 672 -16.09 5.79 24.55
N LEU A 673 -14.87 6.29 24.38
CA LEU A 673 -13.80 6.22 25.38
C LEU A 673 -14.03 7.14 26.60
N GLY A 674 -15.11 7.94 26.61
CA GLY A 674 -15.46 8.84 27.71
C GLY A 674 -14.49 10.02 27.90
N LEU A 675 -13.76 10.39 26.85
CA LEU A 675 -12.84 11.52 26.81
C LEU A 675 -13.55 12.83 26.43
N LEU A 676 -14.56 12.74 25.56
CA LEU A 676 -15.55 13.80 25.34
C LEU A 676 -16.80 13.57 26.19
N ASN A 677 -17.51 14.65 26.52
CA ASN A 677 -18.82 14.57 27.17
C ASN A 677 -19.88 14.47 26.08
N SER A 678 -20.66 13.38 26.06
CA SER A 678 -21.60 13.17 24.98
C SER A 678 -22.57 14.32 24.78
N THR A 679 -22.61 14.85 23.56
CA THR A 679 -23.32 16.10 23.23
C THR A 679 -24.84 15.89 23.21
N GLY A 680 -25.42 15.89 24.42
CA GLY A 680 -26.79 15.44 24.69
C GLY A 680 -27.87 16.07 23.80
N ASN A 681 -28.20 15.33 22.73
CA ASN A 681 -29.19 15.58 21.68
C ASN A 681 -30.24 16.67 22.03
N THR A 682 -29.96 17.91 21.65
CA THR A 682 -30.77 19.10 21.93
C THR A 682 -31.96 19.23 20.97
N SER A 683 -32.84 18.24 21.03
CA SER A 683 -34.13 18.22 20.33
C SER A 683 -35.03 19.42 20.71
N THR A 684 -35.28 20.31 19.74
CA THR A 684 -36.22 21.45 19.82
C THR A 684 -37.05 21.63 18.55
#